data_AF-A0A1V2H778-F1
#
_entry.id   AF-A0A1V2H778-F1
#
_cell.length_a   1.000
_cell.length_b   1.000
_cell.length_c   1.000
_cell.angle_alpha   90.00
_cell.angle_beta   90.00
_cell.angle_gamma   90.00
#
_symmetry.space_group_name_H-M   'P 1'
#
loop_
_entity.id
_entity.type
_entity.pdbx_description
1 polymer ?
#
loop_
_entity_poly.entity_id
_entity_poly.type
_entity_poly.pdbx_seq_one_letter_code
_entity_poly.pdbx_strand_id
1 'polypeptide(L)'
;MAGAERLAALLPSLWRPELSVAGAAELLPALLRAAGAQLDSAGIAAGDILQAHWFRYADSALTSPFVARGRQLSGQKPLLPGAPEAQRHPYLDDLPRLASLLGLAPWREPDSARETVEEFRRRVARLVALYREGLGSRAAMLGMALASLPPADRDAAAGLTERGLSLQEFAPAALRWQAVASRGAPEGMLGALMRFAVDSGAVLDSTAMLVIQGVAPEAGRIAATEQPMLERFDPATGRGVGIAYAGTLAPDQALAILPAFTSWLGGAEGIATARHTATPALPADPTAPGPWAAATGAPEDSAVALVAAADGALWAAVNGAAAGALWRFDGTAWAAALEDLPLLQAMVVDGDTLLLGTATGLARLPVLVAPLAATTVDGPAVQGFARAEGWWLATATGCARLGEEDAIEPLGPGTRAETRARFAAVWADADGPVFFGGEAGLFRHDPARGLWHVYGGGSGDETVPDWTPWDPAADALPTARFLPPVTALRRGADRSLWIGTASGIARYRAQRIAGTYATLLQAWPELGAMPVSAIAEDERQSLWFATGRGLLTFDGIDWRQAQDGSLARLPRAAEAAPRHWRFDRDAARWQVRTAGGFAAATPELLTTVEAAVQAIAWTDGATGLLGSFDGSRFTASEDAPAALQRRARPEATRILTGGIPAVPRLPPGRSQWRYLQVEEADPPTPRSLPAWTREGRLLPPPEEAAAPMEARFLAGGVSEEEDQVFSFDPSAKIWIGWQPRAAFSVTLRLQPAAATETMADPVLDRLQQGLDRVRPAGVRVRIALGETVVRGGEHG
;
A
#
# COMPACT_ATOMS: atom_id res chain seq x y z
N MET A 1 3.79 36.69 53.05
CA MET A 1 2.93 35.88 53.93
C MET A 1 3.03 34.44 53.48
N ALA A 2 3.27 33.54 54.42
CA ALA A 2 3.19 32.10 54.18
C ALA A 2 1.73 31.68 53.92
N GLY A 3 1.52 30.54 53.27
CA GLY A 3 0.19 29.97 53.00
C GLY A 3 -0.64 29.80 54.27
N ALA A 4 -0.01 29.43 55.38
CA ALA A 4 -0.68 29.23 56.67
C ALA A 4 -1.30 30.52 57.24
N GLU A 5 -0.59 31.64 57.12
CA GLU A 5 -1.04 32.97 57.57
C GLU A 5 -2.20 33.46 56.70
N ARG A 6 -2.16 33.17 55.40
CA ARG A 6 -3.23 33.50 54.46
C ARG A 6 -4.51 32.72 54.76
N LEU A 7 -4.40 31.42 55.05
CA LEU A 7 -5.53 30.60 55.46
C LEU A 7 -6.11 31.03 56.82
N ALA A 8 -5.26 31.33 57.81
CA ALA A 8 -5.71 31.84 59.11
C ALA A 8 -6.44 33.20 58.99
N ALA A 9 -6.01 34.07 58.05
CA ALA A 9 -6.66 35.36 57.80
C ALA A 9 -8.06 35.26 57.15
N LEU A 10 -8.45 34.10 56.61
CA LEU A 10 -9.79 33.87 56.05
C LEU A 10 -10.84 33.44 57.11
N LEU A 11 -10.40 33.06 58.32
CA LEU A 11 -11.30 32.74 59.42
C LEU A 11 -11.90 34.01 60.04
N PRO A 12 -13.12 33.94 60.63
CA PRO A 12 -13.67 35.04 61.43
C PRO A 12 -12.76 35.39 62.60
N SER A 13 -12.68 36.67 62.98
CA SER A 13 -11.71 37.18 63.98
C SER A 13 -11.72 36.43 65.32
N LEU A 14 -12.89 35.95 65.77
CA LEU A 14 -13.04 35.19 67.02
C LEU A 14 -12.40 33.78 66.99
N TRP A 15 -12.09 33.26 65.80
CA TRP A 15 -11.60 31.90 65.55
C TRP A 15 -10.22 31.87 64.88
N ARG A 16 -9.48 32.99 64.91
CA ARG A 16 -8.12 33.07 64.34
C ARG A 16 -7.08 32.60 65.37
N PRO A 17 -6.35 31.50 65.11
CA PRO A 17 -5.30 31.05 66.02
C PRO A 17 -4.02 31.86 65.86
N GLU A 18 -3.27 32.02 66.96
CA GLU A 18 -1.91 32.57 66.92
C GLU A 18 -0.90 31.52 66.44
N LEU A 19 -0.21 31.80 65.34
CA LEU A 19 0.71 30.86 64.70
C LEU A 19 2.17 30.95 65.22
N SER A 20 2.46 31.86 66.16
CA SER A 20 3.81 32.21 66.64
C SER A 20 4.41 31.22 67.65
N VAL A 21 3.58 30.44 68.36
CA VAL A 21 4.04 29.54 69.42
C VAL A 21 4.34 28.15 68.87
N ALA A 22 5.57 27.68 69.07
CA ALA A 22 6.00 26.32 68.78
C ALA A 22 5.80 25.43 70.02
N GLY A 23 5.10 24.30 69.87
CA GLY A 23 4.92 23.30 70.93
C GLY A 23 3.49 23.10 71.47
N ALA A 24 2.51 23.93 71.07
CA ALA A 24 1.12 23.72 71.47
C ALA A 24 0.51 22.51 70.75
N ALA A 25 -0.04 21.55 71.53
CA ALA A 25 -0.66 20.32 71.05
C ALA A 25 -2.09 20.52 70.50
N GLU A 26 -2.29 21.57 69.69
CA GLU A 26 -3.60 21.98 69.19
C GLU A 26 -3.79 21.65 67.70
N LEU A 27 -4.95 21.08 67.37
CA LEU A 27 -5.25 20.52 66.06
C LEU A 27 -5.34 21.58 64.95
N LEU A 28 -6.02 22.71 65.21
CA LEU A 28 -6.31 23.72 64.19
C LEU A 28 -5.06 24.50 63.73
N PRO A 29 -4.17 25.01 64.61
CA PRO A 29 -2.92 25.64 64.18
C PRO A 29 -2.01 24.68 63.41
N ALA A 30 -1.98 23.39 63.78
CA ALA A 30 -1.21 22.38 63.07
C ALA A 30 -1.76 22.13 61.65
N LEU A 31 -3.09 22.01 61.50
CA LEU A 31 -3.74 21.78 60.20
C LEU A 31 -3.56 22.97 59.24
N LEU A 32 -3.69 24.20 59.74
CA LEU A 32 -3.47 25.42 58.94
C LEU A 32 -2.02 25.56 58.47
N ARG A 33 -1.04 25.19 59.32
CA ARG A 33 0.38 25.13 58.92
C ARG A 33 0.62 24.07 57.85
N ALA A 34 0.05 22.88 57.99
CA ALA A 34 0.20 21.79 57.02
C ALA A 34 -0.41 22.13 55.64
N ALA A 35 -1.65 22.63 55.61
CA ALA A 35 -2.31 23.05 54.37
C ALA A 35 -1.61 24.26 53.72
N GLY A 36 -1.14 25.20 54.54
CA GLY A 36 -0.36 26.36 54.10
C GLY A 36 0.96 25.96 53.42
N ALA A 37 1.69 25.02 54.02
CA ALA A 37 2.94 24.49 53.45
C ALA A 37 2.72 23.78 52.11
N GLN A 38 1.61 23.06 51.93
CA GLN A 38 1.26 22.43 50.65
C GLN A 38 0.97 23.47 49.55
N LEU A 39 0.26 24.56 49.87
CA LEU A 39 0.02 25.65 48.93
C LEU A 39 1.30 26.39 48.53
N ASP A 40 2.20 26.64 49.49
CA ASP A 40 3.49 27.27 49.20
C ASP A 40 4.39 26.34 48.35
N SER A 41 4.38 25.04 48.63
CA SER A 41 5.10 24.02 47.85
C SER A 41 4.57 23.88 46.41
N ALA A 42 3.25 23.91 46.22
CA ALA A 42 2.64 23.96 44.89
C ALA A 42 2.99 25.25 44.12
N GLY A 43 3.12 26.37 44.82
CA GLY A 43 3.62 27.62 44.24
C GLY A 43 5.08 27.55 43.78
N ILE A 44 5.94 26.85 44.53
CA ILE A 44 7.33 26.59 44.14
C ILE A 44 7.36 25.67 42.91
N ALA A 45 6.61 24.56 42.91
CA ALA A 45 6.53 23.66 41.76
C ALA A 45 6.03 24.34 40.47
N ALA A 46 5.10 25.30 40.57
CA ALA A 46 4.70 26.14 39.44
C ALA A 46 5.81 27.09 38.96
N GLY A 47 6.65 27.57 39.88
CA GLY A 47 7.87 28.31 39.57
C GLY A 47 8.94 27.45 38.89
N ASP A 48 9.07 26.18 39.30
CA ASP A 48 10.02 25.24 38.70
C ASP A 48 9.57 24.79 37.30
N ILE A 49 8.26 24.68 37.06
CA ILE A 49 7.68 24.51 35.71
C ILE A 49 8.05 25.70 34.80
N LEU A 50 8.05 26.93 35.33
CA LEU A 50 8.50 28.11 34.59
C LEU A 50 10.03 28.14 34.38
N GLN A 51 10.81 27.57 35.30
CA GLN A 51 12.27 27.45 35.16
C GLN A 51 12.70 26.33 34.22
N ALA A 52 11.90 25.28 34.03
CA ALA A 52 12.14 24.20 33.07
C ALA A 52 12.20 24.69 31.60
N HIS A 53 11.79 25.94 31.32
CA HIS A 53 12.00 26.57 30.01
C HIS A 53 13.39 27.19 29.81
N TRP A 54 14.24 27.33 30.84
CA TRP A 54 15.52 28.04 30.73
C TRP A 54 16.78 27.16 30.67
N PHE A 55 17.30 26.98 29.44
CA PHE A 55 18.74 27.19 29.23
C PHE A 55 19.05 28.05 27.99
N ARG A 56 19.91 29.05 28.23
CA ARG A 56 20.57 30.06 27.36
C ARG A 56 19.80 30.83 26.27
N TYR A 57 18.75 30.31 25.65
CA TYR A 57 18.10 30.96 24.49
C TYR A 57 16.57 31.04 24.56
N ALA A 58 15.95 30.75 25.71
CA ALA A 58 14.52 30.96 25.92
C ALA A 58 14.19 32.37 26.41
N ASP A 59 13.12 32.93 25.85
CA ASP A 59 12.10 33.91 26.27
C ASP A 59 12.50 35.17 27.09
N SER A 60 13.56 35.15 27.91
CA SER A 60 14.10 36.30 28.64
C SER A 60 15.55 36.66 28.27
N ALA A 61 16.19 35.96 27.32
CA ALA A 61 17.61 36.16 27.01
C ALA A 61 18.01 37.60 26.60
N LEU A 62 17.06 38.40 26.11
CA LEU A 62 17.23 39.82 25.75
C LEU A 62 17.19 40.78 26.96
N THR A 63 16.54 40.39 28.06
CA THR A 63 16.27 41.24 29.24
C THR A 63 16.75 40.66 30.57
N SER A 64 17.21 39.41 30.57
CA SER A 64 17.65 38.67 31.76
C SER A 64 18.97 39.20 32.32
N PRO A 65 19.01 39.63 33.60
CA PRO A 65 20.25 40.06 34.26
C PRO A 65 21.32 38.96 34.29
N PHE A 66 20.91 37.69 34.37
CA PHE A 66 21.82 36.54 34.41
C PHE A 66 22.52 36.31 33.06
N VAL A 67 21.78 36.40 31.94
CA VAL A 67 22.34 36.25 30.59
C VAL A 67 23.25 37.44 30.24
N ALA A 68 22.83 38.66 30.59
CA ALA A 68 23.66 39.86 30.43
C ALA A 68 24.98 39.75 31.20
N ARG A 69 24.94 39.32 32.47
CA ARG A 69 26.13 39.08 33.30
C ARG A 69 27.03 37.98 32.73
N GLY A 70 26.46 36.87 32.25
CA GLY A 70 27.22 35.77 31.65
C GLY A 70 27.95 36.16 30.37
N ARG A 71 27.32 36.95 29.49
CA ARG A 71 27.96 37.48 28.28
C ARG A 71 29.05 38.50 28.61
N GLN A 72 28.80 39.39 29.57
CA GLN A 72 29.80 40.35 30.07
C GLN A 72 31.05 39.63 30.62
N LEU A 73 30.88 38.57 31.42
CA LEU A 73 31.96 37.76 31.98
C LEU A 73 32.74 36.95 30.94
N SER A 74 32.19 36.76 29.74
CA SER A 74 32.82 36.06 28.60
C SER A 74 33.25 37.01 27.47
N GLY A 75 33.30 38.32 27.73
CA GLY A 75 33.76 39.33 26.77
C GLY A 75 32.80 39.59 25.59
N GLN A 76 31.58 39.06 25.64
CA GLN A 76 30.59 39.17 24.56
C GLN A 76 29.66 40.37 24.76
N LYS A 77 29.27 41.01 23.64
CA LYS A 77 28.28 42.11 23.65
C LYS A 77 26.89 41.62 24.11
N PRO A 78 26.07 42.48 24.75
CA PRO A 78 24.68 42.19 25.07
C PRO A 78 23.87 41.77 23.84
N LEU A 79 22.88 40.90 24.03
CA LEU A 79 21.95 40.51 22.98
C LEU A 79 20.88 41.61 22.83
N LEU A 80 20.66 42.12 21.61
CA LEU A 80 19.73 43.23 21.34
C LEU A 80 18.69 42.82 20.28
N PRO A 81 17.48 43.43 20.29
CA PRO A 81 16.50 43.25 19.22
C PRO A 81 17.10 43.58 17.85
N GLY A 82 16.88 42.72 16.86
CA GLY A 82 17.42 42.88 15.50
C GLY A 82 18.86 42.40 15.29
N ALA A 83 19.52 41.81 16.30
CA ALA A 83 20.84 41.19 16.12
C ALA A 83 20.79 39.97 15.16
N PRO A 84 21.83 39.71 14.34
CA PRO A 84 21.86 38.59 13.41
C PRO A 84 21.76 37.19 14.05
N GLU A 85 22.10 37.04 15.33
CA GLU A 85 21.88 35.79 16.08
C GLU A 85 20.42 35.60 16.51
N ALA A 86 19.68 36.69 16.75
CA ALA A 86 18.26 36.64 17.12
C ALA A 86 17.34 36.42 15.90
N GLN A 87 17.67 37.04 14.77
CA GLN A 87 16.89 36.93 13.52
C GLN A 87 16.85 35.51 12.91
N ARG A 88 17.73 34.60 13.35
CA ARG A 88 17.71 33.18 12.93
C ARG A 88 16.58 32.37 13.55
N HIS A 89 15.89 32.91 14.57
CA HIS A 89 14.90 32.18 15.38
C HIS A 89 13.62 33.00 15.61
N PRO A 90 12.87 33.38 14.55
CA PRO A 90 11.71 34.30 14.63
C PRO A 90 10.47 33.76 15.37
N TYR A 91 10.54 32.53 15.88
CA TYR A 91 9.47 31.87 16.65
C TYR A 91 9.61 32.04 18.18
N LEU A 92 10.64 32.75 18.64
CA LEU A 92 10.90 32.99 20.07
C LEU A 92 9.85 33.89 20.75
N ASP A 93 9.08 34.68 20.01
CA ASP A 93 8.14 35.66 20.57
C ASP A 93 6.72 35.10 20.87
N ASP A 94 6.32 33.97 20.27
CA ASP A 94 4.93 33.47 20.30
C ASP A 94 4.79 32.01 20.81
N LEU A 95 5.88 31.33 21.17
CA LEU A 95 5.89 29.87 21.40
C LEU A 95 4.97 29.38 22.55
N PRO A 96 4.91 30.05 23.72
CA PRO A 96 3.95 29.70 24.79
C PRO A 96 2.49 29.93 24.38
N ARG A 97 2.21 30.97 23.60
CA ARG A 97 0.88 31.28 23.06
C ARG A 97 0.45 30.23 22.03
N LEU A 98 1.34 29.84 21.13
CA LEU A 98 1.10 28.78 20.15
C LEU A 98 0.89 27.42 20.84
N ALA A 99 1.71 27.06 21.83
CA ALA A 99 1.53 25.83 22.61
C ALA A 99 0.19 25.80 23.36
N SER A 100 -0.23 26.93 23.93
CA SER A 100 -1.54 27.10 24.57
C SER A 100 -2.70 26.95 23.57
N LEU A 101 -2.63 27.61 22.40
CA LEU A 101 -3.62 27.49 21.32
C LEU A 101 -3.70 26.06 20.75
N LEU A 102 -2.59 25.32 20.76
CA LEU A 102 -2.54 23.91 20.34
C LEU A 102 -2.99 22.94 21.45
N GLY A 103 -3.17 23.41 22.69
CA GLY A 103 -3.57 22.60 23.84
C GLY A 103 -2.52 21.58 24.28
N LEU A 104 -1.24 21.87 24.11
CA LEU A 104 -0.14 20.95 24.43
C LEU A 104 0.27 21.07 25.91
N ALA A 105 0.23 19.97 26.65
CA ALA A 105 0.54 19.92 28.08
C ALA A 105 1.62 18.87 28.42
N PRO A 106 2.89 19.08 28.01
CA PRO A 106 3.96 18.06 28.10
C PRO A 106 4.23 17.57 29.54
N TRP A 107 3.93 18.38 30.56
CA TRP A 107 4.06 17.99 31.97
C TRP A 107 3.05 16.92 32.43
N ARG A 108 2.00 16.65 31.64
CA ARG A 108 1.02 15.57 31.92
C ARG A 108 1.47 14.21 31.38
N GLU A 109 2.55 14.16 30.61
CA GLU A 109 3.07 12.92 30.04
C GLU A 109 3.90 12.16 31.11
N PRO A 110 3.81 10.81 31.18
CA PRO A 110 4.58 10.01 32.12
C PRO A 110 6.07 10.14 31.83
N ASP A 111 6.94 9.97 32.85
CA ASP A 111 8.38 10.25 32.74
C ASP A 111 9.06 9.54 31.56
N SER A 112 8.66 8.31 31.25
CA SER A 112 9.16 7.52 30.12
C SER A 112 8.76 8.03 28.73
N ALA A 113 7.75 8.89 28.63
CA ALA A 113 7.23 9.44 27.37
C ALA A 113 7.51 10.95 27.20
N ARG A 114 8.14 11.60 28.18
CA ARG A 114 8.38 13.05 28.14
C ARG A 114 9.35 13.45 27.03
N GLU A 115 8.92 14.44 26.26
CA GLU A 115 9.71 15.07 25.21
C GLU A 115 10.83 15.95 25.79
N THR A 116 11.96 16.02 25.08
CA THR A 116 12.97 17.06 25.30
C THR A 116 12.44 18.43 24.84
N VAL A 117 13.09 19.53 25.27
CA VAL A 117 12.70 20.89 24.84
C VAL A 117 12.82 21.05 23.32
N GLU A 118 13.82 20.40 22.72
CA GLU A 118 14.08 20.36 21.28
C GLU A 118 13.02 19.56 20.52
N GLU A 119 12.60 18.40 21.04
CA GLU A 119 11.50 17.60 20.51
C GLU A 119 10.17 18.37 20.57
N PHE A 120 9.86 18.99 21.72
CA PHE A 120 8.66 19.80 21.90
C PHE A 120 8.62 20.99 20.91
N ARG A 121 9.74 21.69 20.72
CA ARG A 121 9.87 22.77 19.72
C ARG A 121 9.65 22.26 18.30
N ARG A 122 10.21 21.10 17.94
CA ARG A 122 9.99 20.46 16.63
C ARG A 122 8.51 20.09 16.43
N ARG A 123 7.85 19.52 17.45
CA ARG A 123 6.41 19.23 17.44
C ARG A 123 5.58 20.48 17.19
N VAL A 124 5.84 21.58 17.90
CA VAL A 124 5.14 22.86 17.68
C VAL A 124 5.35 23.36 16.24
N ALA A 125 6.58 23.35 15.73
CA ALA A 125 6.88 23.79 14.35
C ALA A 125 6.13 22.95 13.30
N ARG A 126 6.14 21.62 13.43
CA ARG A 126 5.40 20.68 12.57
C ARG A 126 3.90 20.93 12.58
N LEU A 127 3.32 21.10 13.77
CA LEU A 127 1.89 21.39 13.90
C LEU A 127 1.53 22.71 13.21
N VAL A 128 2.30 23.78 13.41
CA VAL A 128 2.06 25.07 12.73
C VAL A 128 2.20 24.95 11.21
N ALA A 129 3.19 24.21 10.69
CA ALA A 129 3.32 23.95 9.25
C ALA A 129 2.10 23.18 8.71
N LEU A 130 1.69 22.12 9.40
CA LEU A 130 0.55 21.29 9.04
C LEU A 130 -0.78 22.07 8.99
N TYR A 131 -1.06 22.91 9.99
CA TYR A 131 -2.28 23.76 9.97
C TYR A 131 -2.25 24.82 8.86
N ARG A 132 -1.07 25.21 8.35
CA ARG A 132 -0.93 26.13 7.21
C ARG A 132 -1.13 25.42 5.86
N GLU A 133 -0.63 24.20 5.69
CA GLU A 133 -0.72 23.45 4.44
C GLU A 133 -2.11 22.83 4.21
N GLY A 134 -2.84 22.56 5.29
CA GLY A 134 -4.25 22.18 5.28
C GLY A 134 -4.54 20.84 5.95
N LEU A 135 -5.79 20.66 6.39
CA LEU A 135 -6.26 19.45 7.08
C LEU A 135 -7.02 18.53 6.12
N GLY A 136 -7.31 17.30 6.57
CA GLY A 136 -8.13 16.34 5.82
C GLY A 136 -7.40 15.62 4.68
N SER A 137 -6.07 15.66 4.62
CA SER A 137 -5.27 14.96 3.60
C SER A 137 -4.46 13.80 4.20
N ARG A 138 -4.08 12.83 3.36
CA ARG A 138 -3.11 11.76 3.70
C ARG A 138 -1.83 12.34 4.32
N ALA A 139 -1.30 13.40 3.72
CA ALA A 139 -0.12 14.12 4.21
C ALA A 139 -0.34 14.78 5.59
N ALA A 140 -1.52 15.35 5.86
CA ALA A 140 -1.85 15.91 7.17
C ALA A 140 -1.97 14.82 8.25
N MET A 141 -2.61 13.68 7.96
CA MET A 141 -2.68 12.58 8.92
C MET A 141 -1.29 12.02 9.26
N LEU A 142 -0.45 11.86 8.24
CA LEU A 142 0.94 11.41 8.38
C LEU A 142 1.83 12.42 9.13
N GLY A 143 1.75 13.72 8.80
CA GLY A 143 2.47 14.79 9.49
C GLY A 143 2.02 14.97 10.94
N MET A 144 0.72 14.79 11.23
CA MET A 144 0.19 14.79 12.59
C MET A 144 0.67 13.58 13.39
N ALA A 145 0.76 12.41 12.77
CA ALA A 145 1.36 11.23 13.41
C ALA A 145 2.83 11.48 13.79
N LEU A 146 3.62 12.03 12.87
CA LEU A 146 5.01 12.43 13.11
C LEU A 146 5.18 13.51 14.19
N ALA A 147 4.22 14.42 14.32
CA ALA A 147 4.20 15.42 15.39
C ALA A 147 3.75 14.83 16.73
N SER A 148 2.94 13.77 16.73
CA SER A 148 2.33 13.19 17.93
C SER A 148 3.12 12.02 18.54
N LEU A 149 4.14 11.51 17.86
CA LEU A 149 4.99 10.42 18.33
C LEU A 149 6.30 10.95 18.93
N PRO A 150 6.80 10.36 20.04
CA PRO A 150 8.17 10.60 20.48
C PRO A 150 9.16 9.98 19.46
N PRO A 151 10.47 10.33 19.53
CA PRO A 151 11.50 9.57 18.83
C PRO A 151 11.40 8.08 19.17
N ALA A 152 11.61 7.22 18.16
CA ALA A 152 11.64 5.77 18.37
C ALA A 152 12.96 5.33 19.01
N ASP A 153 14.05 5.99 18.61
CA ASP A 153 15.39 5.78 19.12
C ASP A 153 16.10 7.14 19.13
N ARG A 154 16.61 7.59 20.28
CA ARG A 154 17.33 8.87 20.39
C ARG A 154 18.82 8.75 20.02
N ASP A 155 19.37 7.54 20.02
CA ASP A 155 20.77 7.23 19.76
C ASP A 155 21.02 6.84 18.28
N ALA A 156 19.96 6.55 17.52
CA ALA A 156 20.01 6.34 16.08
C ALA A 156 20.54 7.57 15.31
N ALA A 157 21.04 7.32 14.09
CA ALA A 157 21.56 8.36 13.22
C ALA A 157 20.51 9.42 12.84
N ALA A 158 20.97 10.62 12.49
CA ALA A 158 20.11 11.72 12.06
C ALA A 158 19.20 11.29 10.90
N GLY A 159 17.90 11.63 10.96
CA GLY A 159 16.89 11.19 10.00
C GLY A 159 16.29 9.79 10.28
N LEU A 160 16.93 8.97 11.11
CA LEU A 160 16.44 7.65 11.54
C LEU A 160 15.84 7.61 12.95
N THR A 161 16.14 8.60 13.81
CA THR A 161 15.63 8.68 15.20
C THR A 161 14.10 8.63 15.35
N GLU A 162 13.39 9.01 14.30
CA GLU A 162 11.93 9.03 14.27
C GLU A 162 11.36 7.74 13.71
N ARG A 163 10.23 7.29 14.27
CA ARG A 163 9.55 6.05 13.86
C ARG A 163 9.16 6.08 12.39
N GLY A 164 9.42 4.98 11.68
CA GLY A 164 8.86 4.74 10.35
C GLY A 164 7.35 4.51 10.42
N LEU A 165 6.57 5.13 9.53
CA LEU A 165 5.11 5.02 9.59
C LEU A 165 4.45 5.19 8.22
N SER A 166 3.34 4.48 8.01
CA SER A 166 2.61 4.43 6.73
C SER A 166 1.11 4.58 6.95
N LEU A 167 0.39 5.02 5.91
CA LEU A 167 -1.07 5.15 5.92
C LEU A 167 -1.68 4.19 4.89
N GLN A 168 -2.66 3.40 5.31
CA GLN A 168 -3.44 2.53 4.42
C GLN A 168 -4.91 2.97 4.45
N GLU A 169 -5.43 3.43 3.30
CA GLU A 169 -6.85 3.71 3.11
C GLU A 169 -7.62 2.42 2.80
N PHE A 170 -8.95 2.48 2.98
CA PHE A 170 -9.85 1.32 2.91
C PHE A 170 -9.38 0.20 3.85
N ALA A 171 -9.08 0.61 5.09
CA ALA A 171 -8.58 -0.25 6.14
C ALA A 171 -9.49 -1.47 6.35
N PRO A 172 -8.91 -2.69 6.44
CA PRO A 172 -9.64 -3.89 6.82
C PRO A 172 -10.32 -3.72 8.18
N ALA A 173 -11.60 -4.08 8.27
CA ALA A 173 -12.35 -4.10 9.53
C ALA A 173 -12.00 -5.33 10.39
N ALA A 174 -12.78 -5.57 11.46
CA ALA A 174 -12.68 -6.81 12.24
C ALA A 174 -12.92 -8.05 11.37
N LEU A 175 -12.31 -9.18 11.74
CA LEU A 175 -12.51 -10.47 11.08
C LEU A 175 -13.97 -10.90 11.24
N ARG A 176 -14.62 -11.27 10.13
CA ARG A 176 -15.96 -11.85 10.11
C ARG A 176 -15.87 -13.29 9.66
N TRP A 177 -16.65 -14.16 10.30
CA TRP A 177 -16.88 -15.53 9.87
C TRP A 177 -18.30 -15.70 9.37
N GLN A 178 -18.47 -16.38 8.25
CA GLN A 178 -19.75 -16.89 7.75
C GLN A 178 -19.67 -18.42 7.70
N ALA A 179 -20.47 -19.09 8.53
CA ALA A 179 -20.75 -20.50 8.37
C ALA A 179 -21.63 -20.72 7.14
N VAL A 180 -21.31 -21.70 6.32
CA VAL A 180 -22.09 -22.06 5.13
C VAL A 180 -22.91 -23.31 5.45
N ALA A 181 -24.22 -23.13 5.64
CA ALA A 181 -25.16 -24.19 5.98
C ALA A 181 -26.14 -24.47 4.83
N SER A 182 -26.39 -25.75 4.58
CA SER A 182 -27.52 -26.20 3.76
C SER A 182 -28.85 -26.07 4.52
N ARG A 183 -29.97 -26.17 3.79
CA ARG A 183 -31.33 -26.18 4.35
C ARG A 183 -31.93 -27.59 4.50
N GLY A 184 -31.13 -28.64 4.30
CA GLY A 184 -31.59 -30.03 4.31
C GLY A 184 -30.83 -30.88 5.33
N ALA A 185 -31.36 -32.07 5.62
CA ALA A 185 -30.70 -33.03 6.49
C ALA A 185 -29.65 -33.85 5.70
N PRO A 186 -28.41 -34.04 6.21
CA PRO A 186 -27.92 -33.62 7.52
C PRO A 186 -27.61 -32.11 7.60
N GLU A 187 -28.10 -31.48 8.65
CA GLU A 187 -28.09 -30.03 8.81
C GLU A 187 -26.67 -29.46 8.87
N GLY A 188 -26.43 -28.36 8.14
CA GLY A 188 -25.14 -27.66 8.12
C GLY A 188 -24.03 -28.33 7.30
N MET A 189 -24.28 -29.51 6.69
CA MET A 189 -23.34 -30.12 5.74
C MET A 189 -23.63 -29.68 4.30
N LEU A 190 -22.62 -29.73 3.43
CA LEU A 190 -22.70 -29.36 2.02
C LEU A 190 -22.32 -30.54 1.13
N GLY A 191 -23.10 -30.77 0.07
CA GLY A 191 -22.77 -31.68 -1.03
C GLY A 191 -22.19 -30.92 -2.22
N ALA A 192 -21.52 -31.63 -3.12
CA ALA A 192 -20.99 -31.03 -4.34
C ALA A 192 -22.10 -30.37 -5.19
N LEU A 193 -21.74 -29.31 -5.92
CA LEU A 193 -22.63 -28.37 -6.62
C LEU A 193 -23.50 -27.47 -5.72
N MET A 194 -23.44 -27.58 -4.38
CA MET A 194 -24.18 -26.65 -3.53
C MET A 194 -23.65 -25.22 -3.65
N ARG A 195 -24.52 -24.33 -4.12
CA ARG A 195 -24.26 -22.89 -4.31
C ARG A 195 -24.66 -22.09 -3.08
N PHE A 196 -23.88 -21.06 -2.78
CA PHE A 196 -24.16 -20.08 -1.73
C PHE A 196 -23.57 -18.72 -2.11
N ALA A 197 -23.94 -17.67 -1.37
CA ALA A 197 -23.43 -16.33 -1.61
C ALA A 197 -22.69 -15.79 -0.38
N VAL A 198 -21.68 -14.97 -0.65
CA VAL A 198 -20.95 -14.20 0.36
C VAL A 198 -21.06 -12.73 -0.01
N ASP A 199 -21.67 -11.94 0.86
CA ASP A 199 -21.63 -10.48 0.78
C ASP A 199 -20.41 -10.00 1.57
N SER A 200 -19.41 -9.46 0.88
CA SER A 200 -18.17 -9.02 1.50
C SER A 200 -18.40 -7.85 2.47
N GLY A 201 -19.46 -7.06 2.27
CA GLY A 201 -19.65 -5.76 2.94
C GLY A 201 -18.50 -4.78 2.71
N ALA A 202 -17.68 -5.01 1.68
CA ALA A 202 -16.47 -4.26 1.36
C ALA A 202 -16.67 -3.38 0.12
N VAL A 203 -15.85 -2.33 0.00
CA VAL A 203 -15.81 -1.44 -1.19
C VAL A 203 -14.61 -1.71 -2.09
N LEU A 204 -13.70 -2.59 -1.67
CA LEU A 204 -12.59 -3.12 -2.44
C LEU A 204 -12.50 -4.63 -2.19
N ASP A 205 -11.80 -5.35 -3.07
CA ASP A 205 -11.51 -6.78 -2.90
C ASP A 205 -10.88 -7.08 -1.53
N SER A 206 -11.53 -7.98 -0.78
CA SER A 206 -11.06 -8.51 0.50
C SER A 206 -10.43 -9.90 0.30
N THR A 207 -9.34 -10.17 1.01
CA THR A 207 -8.75 -11.50 1.08
C THR A 207 -9.60 -12.41 1.98
N ALA A 208 -9.75 -13.66 1.57
CA ALA A 208 -10.54 -14.66 2.30
C ALA A 208 -9.65 -15.76 2.89
N MET A 209 -10.10 -16.30 4.00
CA MET A 209 -9.66 -17.52 4.65
C MET A 209 -10.77 -18.55 4.51
N LEU A 210 -10.44 -19.79 4.16
CA LEU A 210 -11.41 -20.86 4.05
C LEU A 210 -11.14 -21.89 5.14
N VAL A 211 -12.19 -22.42 5.77
CA VAL A 211 -12.10 -23.60 6.64
C VAL A 211 -13.05 -24.66 6.11
N ILE A 212 -12.52 -25.86 5.88
CA ILE A 212 -13.29 -27.04 5.47
C ILE A 212 -13.08 -28.10 6.54
N GLN A 213 -14.16 -28.62 7.13
CA GLN A 213 -14.11 -29.68 8.13
C GLN A 213 -14.63 -31.00 7.54
N GLY A 214 -13.89 -32.08 7.79
CA GLY A 214 -14.27 -33.43 7.42
C GLY A 214 -15.44 -33.97 8.22
N VAL A 215 -16.24 -34.84 7.61
CA VAL A 215 -17.43 -35.45 8.22
C VAL A 215 -17.31 -36.97 8.29
N ALA A 216 -18.03 -37.59 9.23
CA ALA A 216 -18.12 -39.05 9.32
C ALA A 216 -18.98 -39.59 8.15
N PRO A 217 -18.44 -40.43 7.25
CA PRO A 217 -19.20 -40.96 6.12
C PRO A 217 -20.26 -41.99 6.57
N GLU A 218 -21.42 -41.95 5.92
CA GLU A 218 -22.57 -42.82 6.14
C GLU A 218 -23.08 -43.25 4.75
N ALA A 219 -23.04 -44.55 4.45
CA ALA A 219 -23.22 -45.06 3.09
C ALA A 219 -24.60 -44.66 2.49
N GLY A 220 -24.58 -43.93 1.37
CA GLY A 220 -25.78 -43.44 0.68
C GLY A 220 -26.47 -42.25 1.36
N ARG A 221 -25.76 -41.51 2.22
CA ARG A 221 -26.29 -40.34 2.95
C ARG A 221 -25.24 -39.27 3.25
N ILE A 222 -24.01 -39.66 3.54
CA ILE A 222 -22.88 -38.75 3.81
C ILE A 222 -21.64 -39.32 3.11
N ALA A 223 -21.10 -38.60 2.13
CA ALA A 223 -19.88 -38.98 1.44
C ALA A 223 -18.63 -38.55 2.23
N ALA A 224 -17.52 -39.23 1.97
CA ALA A 224 -16.23 -38.84 2.55
C ALA A 224 -15.73 -37.50 1.97
N THR A 225 -15.00 -36.75 2.78
CA THR A 225 -14.46 -35.42 2.43
C THR A 225 -13.20 -35.53 1.57
N GLU A 226 -13.34 -36.19 0.41
CA GLU A 226 -12.27 -36.46 -0.55
C GLU A 226 -12.07 -35.28 -1.50
N GLN A 227 -10.83 -34.82 -1.64
CA GLN A 227 -10.41 -33.73 -2.52
C GLN A 227 -11.38 -32.53 -2.55
N PRO A 228 -11.72 -31.95 -1.39
CA PRO A 228 -12.71 -30.88 -1.30
C PRO A 228 -12.20 -29.60 -1.99
N MET A 229 -13.13 -28.88 -2.63
CA MET A 229 -12.86 -27.65 -3.35
C MET A 229 -13.90 -26.58 -3.06
N LEU A 230 -13.45 -25.33 -3.01
CA LEU A 230 -14.30 -24.14 -3.04
C LEU A 230 -14.00 -23.31 -4.27
N GLU A 231 -15.04 -22.94 -5.01
CA GLU A 231 -14.95 -22.09 -6.20
C GLU A 231 -15.79 -20.82 -6.03
N ARG A 232 -15.20 -19.67 -6.41
CA ARG A 232 -15.93 -18.43 -6.70
C ARG A 232 -16.24 -18.39 -8.19
N PHE A 233 -17.50 -18.28 -8.56
CA PHE A 233 -17.94 -18.33 -9.96
C PHE A 233 -18.96 -17.23 -10.30
N ASP A 234 -19.08 -16.91 -11.58
CA ASP A 234 -20.14 -16.08 -12.12
C ASP A 234 -21.25 -16.97 -12.71
N PRO A 235 -22.49 -16.96 -12.18
CA PRO A 235 -23.59 -17.74 -12.72
C PRO A 235 -24.04 -17.33 -14.12
N ALA A 236 -23.71 -16.12 -14.60
CA ALA A 236 -24.12 -15.66 -15.92
C ALA A 236 -23.23 -16.24 -17.04
N THR A 237 -21.91 -16.30 -16.82
CA THR A 237 -20.95 -16.86 -17.78
C THR A 237 -20.54 -18.31 -17.49
N GLY A 238 -20.82 -18.83 -16.29
CA GLY A 238 -20.33 -20.13 -15.82
C GLY A 238 -18.82 -20.13 -15.49
N ARG A 239 -18.14 -18.98 -15.63
CA ARG A 239 -16.71 -18.85 -15.37
C ARG A 239 -16.43 -18.90 -13.88
N GLY A 240 -15.36 -19.58 -13.48
CA GLY A 240 -14.99 -19.68 -12.07
C GLY A 240 -13.53 -20.00 -11.82
N VAL A 241 -13.09 -19.68 -10.60
CA VAL A 241 -11.75 -20.00 -10.10
C VAL A 241 -11.91 -20.53 -8.68
N GLY A 242 -11.29 -21.67 -8.41
CA GLY A 242 -11.38 -22.38 -7.16
C GLY A 242 -10.05 -22.96 -6.72
N ILE A 243 -10.02 -23.35 -5.45
CA ILE A 243 -8.89 -23.98 -4.80
C ILE A 243 -9.32 -25.32 -4.20
N ALA A 244 -8.69 -26.38 -4.69
CA ALA A 244 -8.91 -27.76 -4.27
C ALA A 244 -7.79 -28.20 -3.32
N TYR A 245 -8.15 -29.04 -2.34
CA TYR A 245 -7.20 -29.81 -1.55
C TYR A 245 -6.97 -31.16 -2.25
N ALA A 246 -5.73 -31.63 -2.37
CA ALA A 246 -5.43 -32.91 -3.03
C ALA A 246 -5.63 -34.14 -2.13
N GLY A 247 -5.91 -33.96 -0.84
CA GLY A 247 -6.08 -35.04 0.13
C GLY A 247 -7.54 -35.27 0.54
N THR A 248 -7.72 -36.18 1.49
CA THR A 248 -9.01 -36.45 2.16
C THR A 248 -8.93 -35.96 3.61
N LEU A 249 -10.01 -35.38 4.14
CA LEU A 249 -10.09 -34.98 5.54
C LEU A 249 -10.75 -36.08 6.38
N ALA A 250 -10.15 -36.40 7.53
CA ALA A 250 -10.75 -37.29 8.51
C ALA A 250 -11.97 -36.63 9.20
N PRO A 251 -12.88 -37.40 9.82
CA PRO A 251 -14.00 -36.85 10.58
C PRO A 251 -13.53 -35.84 11.64
N ASP A 252 -14.22 -34.70 11.71
CA ASP A 252 -13.95 -33.55 12.58
C ASP A 252 -12.60 -32.83 12.36
N GLN A 253 -11.68 -33.37 11.54
CA GLN A 253 -10.45 -32.70 11.13
C GLN A 253 -10.75 -31.49 10.24
N ALA A 254 -10.15 -30.35 10.55
CA ALA A 254 -10.33 -29.12 9.79
C ALA A 254 -9.07 -28.76 8.98
N LEU A 255 -9.28 -28.38 7.73
CA LEU A 255 -8.29 -27.73 6.86
C LEU A 255 -8.58 -26.23 6.84
N ALA A 256 -7.64 -25.42 7.34
CA ALA A 256 -7.61 -23.99 7.05
C ALA A 256 -6.79 -23.74 5.78
N ILE A 257 -7.35 -22.98 4.84
CA ILE A 257 -6.66 -22.44 3.68
C ILE A 257 -6.50 -20.95 3.91
N LEU A 258 -5.26 -20.54 4.20
CA LEU A 258 -4.90 -19.16 4.53
C LEU A 258 -4.28 -18.46 3.32
N PRO A 259 -4.52 -17.15 3.12
CA PRO A 259 -3.88 -16.39 2.07
C PRO A 259 -2.37 -16.29 2.31
N ALA A 260 -1.61 -16.34 1.23
CA ALA A 260 -0.19 -16.01 1.18
C ALA A 260 0.04 -15.03 0.02
N PHE A 261 1.12 -14.26 0.07
CA PHE A 261 1.48 -13.33 -0.99
C PHE A 261 2.94 -13.52 -1.36
N THR A 262 3.23 -13.36 -2.64
CA THR A 262 4.60 -13.42 -3.16
C THR A 262 4.87 -12.18 -3.98
N SER A 263 5.99 -11.51 -3.70
CA SER A 263 6.53 -10.44 -4.53
C SER A 263 7.65 -10.98 -5.41
N TRP A 264 7.73 -10.47 -6.62
CA TRP A 264 8.64 -10.93 -7.67
C TRP A 264 9.39 -9.74 -8.27
N LEU A 265 10.70 -9.86 -8.37
CA LEU A 265 11.59 -8.84 -8.92
C LEU A 265 12.29 -9.41 -10.15
N GLY A 266 12.11 -8.79 -11.32
CA GLY A 266 12.88 -9.10 -12.51
C GLY A 266 14.08 -8.17 -12.60
N GLY A 267 15.27 -8.71 -12.86
CA GLY A 267 16.52 -7.98 -12.98
C GLY A 267 17.30 -8.37 -14.25
N ALA A 268 18.55 -7.90 -14.34
CA ALA A 268 19.45 -8.29 -15.42
C ALA A 268 19.97 -9.74 -15.31
N GLU A 269 19.89 -10.32 -14.11
CA GLU A 269 20.39 -11.65 -13.72
C GLU A 269 19.21 -12.57 -13.31
N GLY A 270 18.13 -12.54 -14.10
CA GLY A 270 16.94 -13.36 -13.87
C GLY A 270 15.91 -12.78 -12.91
N ILE A 271 15.27 -13.67 -12.13
CA ILE A 271 14.10 -13.35 -11.28
C ILE A 271 14.38 -13.71 -9.82
N ALA A 272 14.09 -12.79 -8.91
CA ALA A 272 14.07 -13.02 -7.47
C ALA A 272 12.64 -13.00 -6.91
N THR A 273 12.42 -13.68 -5.77
CA THR A 273 11.11 -13.89 -5.15
C THR A 273 11.20 -13.80 -3.63
N ALA A 274 10.13 -13.29 -3.00
CA ALA A 274 9.93 -13.32 -1.55
C ALA A 274 8.47 -13.66 -1.25
N ARG A 275 8.23 -14.59 -0.31
CA ARG A 275 6.89 -15.07 0.05
C ARG A 275 6.57 -14.80 1.52
N HIS A 276 5.42 -14.20 1.78
CA HIS A 276 4.87 -14.01 3.12
C HIS A 276 3.58 -14.83 3.28
N THR A 277 3.54 -15.68 4.30
CA THR A 277 2.37 -16.54 4.61
C THR A 277 1.61 -16.02 5.81
N ALA A 278 0.29 -16.20 5.84
CA ALA A 278 -0.52 -15.87 7.01
C ALA A 278 -0.44 -16.99 8.04
N THR A 279 -0.79 -16.66 9.27
CA THR A 279 -1.00 -17.63 10.37
C THR A 279 -2.44 -17.50 10.87
N PRO A 280 -2.96 -18.45 11.66
CA PRO A 280 -4.29 -18.32 12.28
C PRO A 280 -4.45 -17.09 13.19
N ALA A 281 -3.35 -16.45 13.62
CA ALA A 281 -3.35 -15.29 14.52
C ALA A 281 -3.01 -13.96 13.83
N LEU A 282 -2.26 -13.97 12.72
CA LEU A 282 -1.76 -12.78 12.03
C LEU A 282 -1.92 -12.91 10.51
N PRO A 283 -2.46 -11.89 9.82
CA PRO A 283 -2.54 -11.87 8.36
C PRO A 283 -1.15 -11.78 7.72
N ALA A 284 -1.02 -12.23 6.47
CA ALA A 284 0.19 -12.01 5.69
C ALA A 284 0.32 -10.55 5.25
N ASP A 285 1.56 -10.08 5.10
CA ASP A 285 1.82 -8.81 4.44
C ASP A 285 1.59 -8.95 2.91
N PRO A 286 0.62 -8.25 2.31
CA PRO A 286 0.35 -8.33 0.87
C PRO A 286 1.48 -7.80 0.00
N THR A 287 2.43 -7.06 0.57
CA THR A 287 3.59 -6.53 -0.15
C THR A 287 4.73 -7.54 -0.26
N ALA A 288 4.75 -8.57 0.60
CA ALA A 288 5.83 -9.55 0.77
C ALA A 288 7.24 -8.89 0.70
N PRO A 289 7.64 -8.08 1.71
CA PRO A 289 8.73 -7.10 1.62
C PRO A 289 10.15 -7.68 1.79
N GLY A 290 10.38 -8.88 1.27
CA GLY A 290 11.62 -9.64 1.45
C GLY A 290 11.56 -10.65 2.62
N PRO A 291 12.66 -11.40 2.87
CA PRO A 291 13.90 -11.35 2.11
C PRO A 291 13.75 -11.94 0.69
N TRP A 292 14.26 -11.24 -0.33
CA TRP A 292 14.29 -11.75 -1.71
C TRP A 292 15.45 -12.72 -1.91
N ALA A 293 15.18 -13.83 -2.57
CA ALA A 293 16.17 -14.80 -3.05
C ALA A 293 15.93 -15.14 -4.52
N ALA A 294 16.94 -15.64 -5.23
CA ALA A 294 16.78 -16.11 -6.61
C ALA A 294 15.66 -17.17 -6.69
N ALA A 295 14.75 -17.02 -7.65
CA ALA A 295 13.62 -17.92 -7.81
C ALA A 295 14.08 -19.24 -8.43
N THR A 296 13.86 -20.36 -7.73
CA THR A 296 14.32 -21.68 -8.15
C THR A 296 13.81 -22.05 -9.56
N GLY A 297 14.75 -22.34 -10.46
CA GLY A 297 14.45 -22.73 -11.84
C GLY A 297 13.97 -21.59 -12.75
N ALA A 298 13.95 -20.34 -12.28
CA ALA A 298 13.66 -19.19 -13.11
C ALA A 298 14.72 -18.98 -14.20
N PRO A 299 14.37 -18.31 -15.31
CA PRO A 299 15.35 -17.88 -16.31
C PRO A 299 16.41 -16.95 -15.69
N GLU A 300 17.66 -17.11 -16.14
CA GLU A 300 18.83 -16.32 -15.72
C GLU A 300 19.05 -15.06 -16.59
N ASP A 301 18.43 -15.01 -17.77
CA ASP A 301 18.42 -13.86 -18.68
C ASP A 301 17.63 -12.65 -18.13
N SER A 302 17.76 -11.50 -18.79
CA SER A 302 17.18 -10.22 -18.32
C SER A 302 15.65 -10.23 -18.32
N ALA A 303 15.03 -10.24 -17.14
CA ALA A 303 13.58 -10.25 -16.96
C ALA A 303 13.00 -8.82 -16.98
N VAL A 304 12.50 -8.41 -18.15
CA VAL A 304 12.06 -7.02 -18.44
C VAL A 304 10.64 -6.70 -17.98
N ALA A 305 9.74 -7.69 -17.90
CA ALA A 305 8.38 -7.49 -17.40
C ALA A 305 7.81 -8.77 -16.75
N LEU A 306 6.95 -8.59 -15.75
CA LEU A 306 6.31 -9.67 -14.97
C LEU A 306 4.82 -9.37 -14.81
N VAL A 307 3.92 -10.30 -15.16
CA VAL A 307 2.46 -10.15 -14.99
C VAL A 307 1.77 -11.45 -14.59
N ALA A 308 0.76 -11.40 -13.73
CA ALA A 308 -0.11 -12.55 -13.46
C ALA A 308 -1.29 -12.57 -14.44
N ALA A 309 -1.54 -13.69 -15.12
CA ALA A 309 -2.53 -13.78 -16.20
C ALA A 309 -3.76 -14.64 -15.84
N ALA A 310 -4.77 -14.65 -16.72
CA ALA A 310 -6.06 -15.34 -16.49
C ALA A 310 -5.94 -16.86 -16.31
N ASP A 311 -4.87 -17.47 -16.82
CA ASP A 311 -4.53 -18.87 -16.61
C ASP A 311 -4.00 -19.16 -15.20
N GLY A 312 -3.83 -18.12 -14.36
CA GLY A 312 -3.37 -18.20 -12.98
C GLY A 312 -1.86 -18.35 -12.83
N ALA A 313 -1.09 -18.26 -13.91
CA ALA A 313 0.36 -18.28 -13.86
C ALA A 313 0.94 -16.87 -13.72
N LEU A 314 2.17 -16.79 -13.21
CA LEU A 314 3.02 -15.63 -13.41
C LEU A 314 3.75 -15.79 -14.74
N TRP A 315 3.68 -14.79 -15.59
CA TRP A 315 4.36 -14.71 -16.87
C TRP A 315 5.52 -13.71 -16.77
N ALA A 316 6.65 -14.08 -17.36
CA ALA A 316 7.85 -13.26 -17.46
C ALA A 316 8.23 -13.03 -18.92
N ALA A 317 8.40 -11.77 -19.30
CA ALA A 317 9.06 -11.39 -20.53
C ALA A 317 10.56 -11.31 -20.26
N VAL A 318 11.34 -12.09 -21.00
CA VAL A 318 12.77 -12.29 -20.79
C VAL A 318 13.51 -12.00 -22.09
N ASN A 319 14.61 -11.27 -22.03
CA ASN A 319 15.45 -10.99 -23.19
C ASN A 319 16.84 -11.57 -23.01
N GLY A 320 17.24 -12.43 -23.95
CA GLY A 320 18.64 -12.73 -24.18
C GLY A 320 19.30 -11.65 -25.06
N ALA A 321 20.47 -11.95 -25.62
CA ALA A 321 21.26 -10.98 -26.37
C ALA A 321 20.62 -10.50 -27.70
N ALA A 322 19.75 -11.30 -28.33
CA ALA A 322 19.19 -11.02 -29.65
C ALA A 322 17.70 -11.37 -29.82
N ALA A 323 17.15 -12.21 -28.94
CA ALA A 323 15.76 -12.65 -28.99
C ALA A 323 15.11 -12.56 -27.60
N GLY A 324 13.80 -12.36 -27.60
CA GLY A 324 12.95 -12.44 -26.42
C GLY A 324 12.30 -13.82 -26.29
N ALA A 325 11.97 -14.18 -25.05
CA ALA A 325 11.21 -15.38 -24.71
C ALA A 325 10.16 -15.04 -23.65
N LEU A 326 9.06 -15.78 -23.67
CA LEU A 326 8.08 -15.78 -22.58
C LEU A 326 8.30 -17.01 -21.72
N TRP A 327 8.42 -16.77 -20.43
CA TRP A 327 8.50 -17.81 -19.40
C TRP A 327 7.24 -17.78 -18.53
N ARG A 328 6.83 -18.94 -18.03
CA ARG A 328 5.60 -19.14 -17.27
C ARG A 328 5.91 -19.92 -16.00
N PHE A 329 5.51 -19.37 -14.85
CA PHE A 329 5.52 -20.05 -13.55
C PHE A 329 4.11 -20.51 -13.18
N ASP A 330 3.93 -21.82 -13.08
CA ASP A 330 2.63 -22.44 -12.88
C ASP A 330 2.20 -22.60 -11.41
N GLY A 331 2.97 -22.04 -10.48
CA GLY A 331 2.85 -22.28 -9.04
C GLY A 331 3.81 -23.32 -8.48
N THR A 332 4.45 -24.13 -9.34
CA THR A 332 5.41 -25.17 -8.94
C THR A 332 6.74 -25.05 -9.66
N ALA A 333 6.73 -24.77 -10.97
CA ALA A 333 7.92 -24.71 -11.80
C ALA A 333 7.82 -23.60 -12.87
N TRP A 334 8.98 -23.14 -13.32
CA TRP A 334 9.13 -22.28 -14.49
C TRP A 334 9.31 -23.13 -15.74
N ALA A 335 8.71 -22.70 -16.85
CA ALA A 335 8.92 -23.27 -18.18
C ALA A 335 8.95 -22.15 -19.24
N ALA A 336 9.77 -22.33 -20.28
CA ALA A 336 9.66 -21.54 -21.49
C ALA A 336 8.33 -21.86 -22.19
N ALA A 337 7.59 -20.82 -22.56
CA ALA A 337 6.25 -20.90 -23.14
C ALA A 337 6.22 -20.48 -24.62
N LEU A 338 7.05 -19.49 -24.99
CA LEU A 338 7.36 -19.11 -26.37
C LEU A 338 8.81 -18.60 -26.43
N GLU A 339 9.52 -18.94 -27.51
CA GLU A 339 10.91 -18.57 -27.78
C GLU A 339 11.00 -17.82 -29.14
N ASP A 340 12.20 -17.35 -29.50
CA ASP A 340 12.49 -16.66 -30.77
C ASP A 340 11.61 -15.42 -31.09
N LEU A 341 11.07 -14.76 -30.07
CA LEU A 341 10.31 -13.51 -30.23
C LEU A 341 11.26 -12.32 -30.48
N PRO A 342 10.81 -11.25 -31.16
CA PRO A 342 11.55 -9.99 -31.17
C PRO A 342 11.68 -9.45 -29.73
N LEU A 343 12.82 -8.81 -29.41
CA LEU A 343 13.13 -8.33 -28.06
C LEU A 343 11.94 -7.61 -27.39
N LEU A 344 11.53 -8.11 -26.24
CA LEU A 344 10.36 -7.65 -25.51
C LEU A 344 10.68 -6.35 -24.76
N GLN A 345 9.74 -5.41 -24.75
CA GLN A 345 9.91 -4.07 -24.17
C GLN A 345 8.90 -3.81 -23.05
N ALA A 346 7.68 -4.34 -23.18
CA ALA A 346 6.63 -4.26 -22.17
C ALA A 346 5.65 -5.44 -22.30
N MET A 347 4.91 -5.74 -21.24
CA MET A 347 3.87 -6.77 -21.22
C MET A 347 2.71 -6.35 -20.31
N VAL A 348 1.47 -6.53 -20.76
CA VAL A 348 0.24 -6.29 -19.99
C VAL A 348 -0.81 -7.36 -20.27
N VAL A 349 -1.81 -7.45 -19.39
CA VAL A 349 -2.94 -8.38 -19.50
C VAL A 349 -4.15 -7.66 -20.09
N ASP A 350 -4.79 -8.27 -21.09
CA ASP A 350 -6.04 -7.85 -21.72
C ASP A 350 -7.02 -9.03 -21.70
N GLY A 351 -7.77 -9.15 -20.58
CA GLY A 351 -8.68 -10.27 -20.33
C GLY A 351 -7.95 -11.61 -20.28
N ASP A 352 -8.30 -12.51 -21.20
CA ASP A 352 -7.69 -13.84 -21.35
C ASP A 352 -6.47 -13.85 -22.28
N THR A 353 -5.96 -12.67 -22.63
CA THR A 353 -4.80 -12.48 -23.52
C THR A 353 -3.71 -11.65 -22.87
N LEU A 354 -2.47 -11.84 -23.32
CA LEU A 354 -1.33 -10.97 -23.05
C LEU A 354 -1.08 -10.09 -24.28
N LEU A 355 -0.83 -8.80 -24.05
CA LEU A 355 -0.29 -7.87 -25.04
C LEU A 355 1.18 -7.64 -24.74
N LEU A 356 2.01 -7.83 -25.76
CA LEU A 356 3.46 -7.79 -25.70
C LEU A 356 3.95 -6.65 -26.59
N GLY A 357 4.61 -5.66 -26.00
CA GLY A 357 5.32 -4.64 -26.76
C GLY A 357 6.68 -5.20 -27.17
N THR A 358 6.97 -5.21 -28.46
CA THR A 358 8.19 -5.81 -29.02
C THR A 358 9.06 -4.76 -29.71
N ALA A 359 10.31 -5.10 -30.02
CA ALA A 359 11.22 -4.23 -30.77
C ALA A 359 10.76 -3.96 -32.22
N THR A 360 9.77 -4.68 -32.74
CA THR A 360 9.27 -4.57 -34.12
C THR A 360 7.76 -4.32 -34.18
N GLY A 361 7.11 -3.96 -33.07
CA GLY A 361 5.68 -3.67 -33.00
C GLY A 361 5.02 -4.28 -31.76
N LEU A 362 4.04 -5.14 -31.98
CA LEU A 362 3.18 -5.74 -30.97
C LEU A 362 3.03 -7.25 -31.19
N ALA A 363 2.75 -8.01 -30.13
CA ALA A 363 2.19 -9.36 -30.24
C ALA A 363 1.06 -9.60 -29.22
N ARG A 364 0.03 -10.36 -29.61
CA ARG A 364 -1.09 -10.79 -28.75
C ARG A 364 -1.06 -12.31 -28.55
N LEU A 365 -1.12 -12.76 -27.29
CA LEU A 365 -1.09 -14.19 -26.92
C LEU A 365 -2.31 -14.57 -26.06
N PRO A 366 -3.26 -15.40 -26.57
CA PRO A 366 -4.30 -16.00 -25.74
C PRO A 366 -3.73 -17.07 -24.80
N VAL A 367 -3.89 -16.91 -23.48
CA VAL A 367 -3.25 -17.82 -22.48
C VAL A 367 -4.11 -19.01 -22.08
N LEU A 368 -5.39 -19.03 -22.45
CA LEU A 368 -6.34 -20.12 -22.14
C LEU A 368 -6.52 -21.12 -23.30
N VAL A 369 -5.90 -20.86 -24.45
CA VAL A 369 -5.97 -21.68 -25.66
C VAL A 369 -4.66 -22.44 -25.84
N ALA A 370 -4.75 -23.73 -26.16
CA ALA A 370 -3.60 -24.60 -26.41
C ALA A 370 -3.70 -25.18 -27.84
N PRO A 371 -2.60 -25.29 -28.60
CA PRO A 371 -1.25 -24.81 -28.26
C PRO A 371 -1.18 -23.27 -28.16
N LEU A 372 -0.23 -22.77 -27.38
CA LEU A 372 0.04 -21.34 -27.26
C LEU A 372 0.60 -20.81 -28.58
N ALA A 373 0.03 -19.73 -29.09
CA ALA A 373 0.49 -19.06 -30.31
C ALA A 373 0.25 -17.55 -30.18
N ALA A 374 1.26 -16.76 -30.54
CA ALA A 374 1.16 -15.30 -30.55
C ALA A 374 0.89 -14.79 -31.97
N THR A 375 -0.03 -13.84 -32.10
CA THR A 375 -0.26 -13.08 -33.34
C THR A 375 0.54 -11.79 -33.29
N THR A 376 1.40 -11.54 -34.27
CA THR A 376 2.28 -10.37 -34.33
C THR A 376 1.75 -9.29 -35.27
N VAL A 377 1.89 -8.02 -34.89
CA VAL A 377 1.61 -6.85 -35.74
C VAL A 377 2.89 -6.02 -35.86
N ASP A 378 3.35 -5.84 -37.09
CA ASP A 378 4.54 -5.05 -37.41
C ASP A 378 4.30 -3.55 -37.20
N GLY A 379 5.30 -2.85 -36.65
CA GLY A 379 5.22 -1.41 -36.43
C GLY A 379 6.43 -0.84 -35.68
N PRO A 380 6.32 0.39 -35.14
CA PRO A 380 7.36 0.95 -34.28
C PRO A 380 7.38 0.20 -32.95
N ALA A 381 8.57 0.03 -32.35
CA ALA A 381 8.70 -0.69 -31.09
C ALA A 381 7.80 -0.12 -29.99
N VAL A 382 6.90 -0.94 -29.45
CA VAL A 382 5.95 -0.55 -28.39
C VAL A 382 6.61 -0.78 -27.04
N GLN A 383 6.78 0.28 -26.25
CA GLN A 383 7.56 0.29 -25.01
C GLN A 383 6.72 0.46 -23.74
N GLY A 384 5.44 0.81 -23.88
CA GLY A 384 4.57 1.00 -22.72
C GLY A 384 3.10 1.03 -23.12
N PHE A 385 2.25 0.59 -22.19
CA PHE A 385 0.81 0.47 -22.36
C PHE A 385 0.08 1.18 -21.21
N ALA A 386 -1.04 1.83 -21.52
CA ALA A 386 -1.99 2.30 -20.50
C ALA A 386 -3.43 2.04 -20.96
N ARG A 387 -4.29 1.64 -20.01
CA ARG A 387 -5.70 1.35 -20.25
C ARG A 387 -6.58 2.50 -19.77
N ALA A 388 -7.41 3.03 -20.68
CA ALA A 388 -8.57 3.87 -20.37
C ALA A 388 -9.68 3.46 -21.35
N GLU A 389 -10.21 4.39 -22.16
CA GLU A 389 -11.07 4.07 -23.32
C GLU A 389 -10.26 3.40 -24.46
N GLY A 390 -9.94 2.12 -24.28
CA GLY A 390 -8.99 1.37 -25.11
C GLY A 390 -7.55 1.48 -24.60
N TRP A 391 -6.60 1.02 -25.42
CA TRP A 391 -5.18 0.99 -25.10
C TRP A 391 -4.43 2.16 -25.73
N TRP A 392 -3.66 2.88 -24.91
CA TRP A 392 -2.72 3.92 -25.33
C TRP A 392 -1.30 3.37 -25.25
N LEU A 393 -0.47 3.74 -26.22
CA LEU A 393 0.84 3.14 -26.48
C LEU A 393 1.93 4.22 -26.47
N ALA A 394 3.04 3.94 -25.77
CA ALA A 394 4.31 4.66 -25.94
C ALA A 394 5.18 3.88 -26.93
N THR A 395 5.68 4.53 -27.99
CA THR A 395 6.43 3.86 -29.08
C THR A 395 7.78 4.52 -29.34
N ALA A 396 8.66 3.82 -30.06
CA ALA A 396 9.95 4.36 -30.48
C ALA A 396 9.86 5.59 -31.41
N THR A 397 8.70 5.83 -32.03
CA THR A 397 8.47 6.94 -32.96
C THR A 397 7.51 8.02 -32.44
N GLY A 398 6.80 7.79 -31.35
CA GLY A 398 5.78 8.72 -30.86
C GLY A 398 4.78 8.12 -29.88
N CYS A 399 3.68 8.83 -29.67
CA CYS A 399 2.50 8.33 -28.98
C CYS A 399 1.57 7.61 -30.00
N ALA A 400 0.84 6.61 -29.55
CA ALA A 400 -0.12 5.89 -30.38
C ALA A 400 -1.33 5.36 -29.58
N ARG A 401 -2.35 4.88 -30.29
CA ARG A 401 -3.48 4.11 -29.76
C ARG A 401 -3.47 2.73 -30.43
N LEU A 402 -4.03 1.73 -29.75
CA LEU A 402 -4.36 0.45 -30.37
C LEU A 402 -5.72 0.57 -31.06
N GLY A 403 -5.74 0.41 -32.38
CA GLY A 403 -6.93 0.45 -33.24
C GLY A 403 -7.62 -0.91 -33.39
N GLU A 404 -8.42 -1.03 -34.45
CA GLU A 404 -8.97 -2.32 -34.87
C GLU A 404 -7.86 -3.27 -35.37
N GLU A 405 -8.07 -4.58 -35.24
CA GLU A 405 -7.09 -5.63 -35.62
C GLU A 405 -5.67 -5.41 -35.07
N ASP A 406 -5.56 -4.81 -33.87
CA ASP A 406 -4.30 -4.48 -33.20
C ASP A 406 -3.38 -3.48 -33.96
N ALA A 407 -3.94 -2.71 -34.89
CA ALA A 407 -3.20 -1.66 -35.60
C ALA A 407 -2.62 -0.60 -34.64
N ILE A 408 -1.36 -0.20 -34.86
CA ILE A 408 -0.69 0.85 -34.07
C ILE A 408 -0.95 2.21 -34.73
N GLU A 409 -1.96 2.93 -34.24
CA GLU A 409 -2.40 4.22 -34.79
C GLU A 409 -1.62 5.39 -34.17
N PRO A 410 -0.77 6.13 -34.92
CA PRO A 410 0.01 7.23 -34.37
C PRO A 410 -0.88 8.44 -34.01
N LEU A 411 -0.52 9.10 -32.91
CA LEU A 411 -1.29 10.15 -32.27
C LEU A 411 -0.36 11.24 -31.75
N GLY A 412 -0.72 12.52 -31.93
CA GLY A 412 0.04 13.62 -31.33
C GLY A 412 1.52 13.61 -31.77
N PRO A 413 2.50 13.64 -30.84
CA PRO A 413 3.91 13.47 -31.17
C PRO A 413 4.17 12.17 -31.95
N GLY A 414 4.71 12.29 -33.17
CA GLY A 414 5.06 11.16 -34.05
C GLY A 414 4.19 11.03 -35.31
N THR A 415 3.02 11.68 -35.33
CA THR A 415 2.14 11.77 -36.51
C THR A 415 2.82 12.46 -37.68
N ARG A 416 3.57 13.54 -37.39
CA ARG A 416 4.41 14.28 -38.34
C ARG A 416 5.87 13.87 -38.19
N ALA A 417 6.61 13.79 -39.30
CA ALA A 417 7.99 13.29 -39.32
C ALA A 417 8.94 14.07 -38.38
N GLU A 418 8.78 15.39 -38.35
CA GLU A 418 9.49 16.35 -37.49
C GLU A 418 9.11 16.26 -35.99
N THR A 419 8.04 15.54 -35.65
CA THR A 419 7.60 15.29 -34.27
C THR A 419 7.93 13.88 -33.76
N ARG A 420 8.63 13.07 -34.56
CA ARG A 420 9.01 11.71 -34.18
C ARG A 420 10.08 11.72 -33.09
N ALA A 421 9.78 11.06 -31.97
CA ALA A 421 10.70 10.90 -30.85
C ALA A 421 10.37 9.62 -30.08
N ARG A 422 11.36 9.09 -29.35
CA ARG A 422 11.17 7.92 -28.49
C ARG A 422 10.34 8.29 -27.26
N PHE A 423 9.18 7.65 -27.11
CA PHE A 423 8.42 7.61 -25.87
C PHE A 423 8.58 6.24 -25.21
N ALA A 424 8.83 6.23 -23.91
CA ALA A 424 9.05 5.01 -23.12
C ALA A 424 7.94 4.78 -22.10
N ALA A 425 7.27 5.84 -21.64
CA ALA A 425 6.22 5.75 -20.62
C ALA A 425 4.89 6.30 -21.14
N VAL A 426 3.81 5.65 -20.74
CA VAL A 426 2.44 6.16 -20.86
C VAL A 426 1.67 5.80 -19.59
N TRP A 427 0.81 6.71 -19.12
CA TRP A 427 -0.12 6.48 -18.03
C TRP A 427 -1.46 7.15 -18.34
N ALA A 428 -2.57 6.47 -18.08
CA ALA A 428 -3.91 7.02 -18.27
C ALA A 428 -4.70 6.98 -16.95
N ASP A 429 -5.31 8.11 -16.58
CA ASP A 429 -6.36 8.11 -15.56
C ASP A 429 -7.68 7.66 -16.25
N ALA A 430 -8.49 6.81 -15.59
CA ALA A 430 -9.60 6.07 -16.22
C ALA A 430 -10.57 6.93 -17.05
N ASP A 431 -11.04 8.05 -16.48
CA ASP A 431 -11.89 9.06 -17.12
C ASP A 431 -11.15 10.41 -17.28
N GLY A 432 -9.82 10.37 -17.35
CA GLY A 432 -8.95 11.52 -17.15
C GLY A 432 -7.92 11.75 -18.26
N PRO A 433 -6.90 12.58 -17.99
CA PRO A 433 -5.84 12.81 -18.96
C PRO A 433 -4.92 11.60 -19.12
N VAL A 434 -4.34 11.48 -20.31
CA VAL A 434 -3.28 10.53 -20.63
C VAL A 434 -1.95 11.29 -20.62
N PHE A 435 -0.97 10.77 -19.89
CA PHE A 435 0.38 11.31 -19.80
C PHE A 435 1.34 10.44 -20.63
N PHE A 436 2.20 11.08 -21.42
CA PHE A 436 3.21 10.42 -22.24
C PHE A 436 4.59 10.97 -21.90
N GLY A 437 5.55 10.08 -21.65
CA GLY A 437 6.92 10.43 -21.23
C GLY A 437 7.98 9.82 -22.15
N GLY A 438 9.01 10.60 -22.48
CA GLY A 438 10.11 10.13 -23.31
C GLY A 438 11.25 11.13 -23.47
N GLU A 439 11.99 10.96 -24.57
CA GLU A 439 13.07 11.86 -24.96
C GLU A 439 12.58 13.28 -25.21
N ALA A 440 11.40 13.43 -25.81
CA ALA A 440 10.77 14.73 -26.09
C ALA A 440 10.30 15.48 -24.83
N GLY A 441 10.30 14.84 -23.65
CA GLY A 441 9.82 15.41 -22.39
C GLY A 441 8.56 14.72 -21.89
N LEU A 442 7.70 15.48 -21.20
CA LEU A 442 6.43 15.02 -20.63
C LEU A 442 5.26 15.76 -21.27
N PHE A 443 4.33 15.00 -21.84
CA PHE A 443 3.12 15.48 -22.50
C PHE A 443 1.87 15.02 -21.74
N ARG A 444 0.80 15.79 -21.86
CA ARG A 444 -0.53 15.50 -21.33
C ARG A 444 -1.57 15.71 -22.42
N HIS A 445 -2.33 14.66 -22.70
CA HIS A 445 -3.49 14.67 -23.59
C HIS A 445 -4.79 14.64 -22.76
N ASP A 446 -5.80 15.40 -23.16
CA ASP A 446 -7.18 15.31 -22.66
C ASP A 446 -8.06 14.71 -23.77
N PRO A 447 -8.33 13.38 -23.76
CA PRO A 447 -9.04 12.71 -24.84
C PRO A 447 -10.45 13.27 -25.09
N ALA A 448 -11.14 13.72 -24.04
CA ALA A 448 -12.50 14.26 -24.14
C ALA A 448 -12.56 15.63 -24.86
N ARG A 449 -11.43 16.32 -24.99
CA ARG A 449 -11.32 17.63 -25.66
C ARG A 449 -10.34 17.65 -26.84
N GLY A 450 -9.58 16.58 -27.07
CA GLY A 450 -8.47 16.54 -28.01
C GLY A 450 -7.31 17.50 -27.68
N LEU A 451 -7.25 18.03 -26.45
CA LEU A 451 -6.30 19.07 -26.08
C LEU A 451 -4.97 18.48 -25.62
N TRP A 452 -3.87 19.03 -26.13
CA TRP A 452 -2.52 18.66 -25.77
C TRP A 452 -1.81 19.77 -24.99
N HIS A 453 -1.03 19.35 -24.01
CA HIS A 453 -0.15 20.21 -23.22
C HIS A 453 1.21 19.54 -23.08
N VAL A 454 2.25 20.35 -22.95
CA VAL A 454 3.63 19.92 -22.71
C VAL A 454 4.16 20.56 -21.42
N TYR A 455 5.04 19.85 -20.71
CA TYR A 455 5.63 20.34 -19.47
C TYR A 455 6.73 21.37 -19.77
N GLY A 456 6.47 22.63 -19.42
CA GLY A 456 7.32 23.78 -19.63
C GLY A 456 8.45 23.92 -18.61
N GLY A 457 8.18 23.76 -17.30
CA GLY A 457 9.16 23.57 -16.20
C GLY A 457 10.31 24.57 -16.01
N GLY A 458 10.41 25.60 -16.85
CA GLY A 458 11.53 26.55 -16.85
C GLY A 458 11.34 27.71 -15.88
N SER A 459 10.08 28.02 -15.53
CA SER A 459 9.74 29.06 -14.56
C SER A 459 10.06 28.60 -13.14
N GLY A 460 10.57 29.52 -12.32
CA GLY A 460 10.56 29.37 -10.86
C GLY A 460 9.68 30.41 -10.19
N ASP A 461 8.81 31.07 -10.96
CA ASP A 461 7.65 31.79 -10.49
C ASP A 461 6.46 30.81 -10.53
N GLU A 462 5.91 30.52 -9.35
CA GLU A 462 4.83 29.54 -9.14
C GLU A 462 3.47 30.03 -9.67
N THR A 463 3.37 31.31 -10.09
CA THR A 463 2.17 31.84 -10.76
C THR A 463 2.10 31.49 -12.25
N VAL A 464 3.21 31.07 -12.85
CA VAL A 464 3.28 30.65 -14.25
C VAL A 464 2.88 29.17 -14.36
N PRO A 465 1.88 28.82 -15.20
CA PRO A 465 1.50 27.42 -15.40
C PRO A 465 2.62 26.59 -16.03
N ASP A 466 2.99 25.50 -15.38
CA ASP A 466 3.97 24.53 -15.90
C ASP A 466 3.47 23.70 -17.09
N TRP A 467 2.16 23.64 -17.32
CA TRP A 467 1.56 22.99 -18.48
C TRP A 467 1.22 24.02 -19.54
N THR A 468 2.00 24.07 -20.62
CA THR A 468 1.76 24.95 -21.77
C THR A 468 0.98 24.21 -22.84
N PRO A 469 -0.04 24.82 -23.49
CA PRO A 469 -0.68 24.23 -24.66
C PRO A 469 0.32 23.88 -25.76
N TRP A 470 0.03 22.84 -26.53
CA TRP A 470 0.83 22.40 -27.68
C TRP A 470 -0.11 21.86 -28.75
N ASP A 471 0.02 22.29 -30.00
CA ASP A 471 -0.82 21.81 -31.12
C ASP A 471 -0.07 20.75 -31.96
N PRO A 472 -0.49 19.47 -31.98
CA PRO A 472 0.15 18.46 -32.82
C PRO A 472 0.12 18.77 -34.33
N ALA A 473 -0.86 19.54 -34.80
CA ALA A 473 -0.99 19.89 -36.21
C ALA A 473 -0.01 20.99 -36.64
N ALA A 474 0.41 21.86 -35.72
CA ALA A 474 1.23 23.04 -36.01
C ALA A 474 2.63 23.00 -35.35
N ASP A 475 2.70 22.72 -34.05
CA ASP A 475 3.88 22.95 -33.24
C ASP A 475 5.00 21.91 -33.43
N ALA A 476 6.24 22.34 -33.23
CA ALA A 476 7.40 21.47 -33.11
C ALA A 476 7.54 20.91 -31.68
N LEU A 477 8.39 19.89 -31.49
CA LEU A 477 8.73 19.41 -30.14
C LEU A 477 9.49 20.49 -29.34
N PRO A 478 9.31 20.56 -28.00
CA PRO A 478 9.95 21.57 -27.17
C PRO A 478 11.48 21.41 -27.17
N THR A 479 12.20 22.50 -27.44
CA THR A 479 13.67 22.53 -27.39
C THR A 479 14.18 22.54 -25.94
N ALA A 480 13.62 23.42 -25.10
CA ALA A 480 13.89 23.47 -23.67
C ALA A 480 13.09 22.38 -22.94
N ARG A 481 13.79 21.50 -22.18
CA ARG A 481 13.19 20.36 -21.48
C ARG A 481 13.80 20.23 -20.08
N PHE A 482 12.99 20.43 -19.05
CA PHE A 482 13.43 20.57 -17.66
C PHE A 482 13.26 19.30 -16.79
N LEU A 483 13.16 18.15 -17.45
CA LEU A 483 13.21 16.80 -16.88
C LEU A 483 14.23 15.98 -17.69
N PRO A 484 14.92 14.98 -17.12
CA PRO A 484 15.62 13.97 -17.91
C PRO A 484 14.62 13.21 -18.82
N PRO A 485 15.08 12.35 -19.75
CA PRO A 485 14.20 11.46 -20.48
C PRO A 485 13.33 10.64 -19.51
N VAL A 486 12.01 10.68 -19.72
CA VAL A 486 11.04 10.01 -18.83
C VAL A 486 10.89 8.56 -19.26
N THR A 487 11.05 7.65 -18.31
CA THR A 487 11.12 6.19 -18.52
C THR A 487 9.98 5.42 -17.87
N ALA A 488 9.37 5.96 -16.81
CA ALA A 488 8.19 5.38 -16.17
C ALA A 488 7.24 6.46 -15.63
N LEU A 489 5.93 6.18 -15.59
CA LEU A 489 4.89 7.07 -15.09
C LEU A 489 3.88 6.31 -14.23
N ARG A 490 3.49 6.88 -13.08
CA ARG A 490 2.49 6.29 -12.17
C ARG A 490 1.71 7.36 -11.42
N ARG A 491 0.39 7.19 -11.31
CA ARG A 491 -0.42 7.96 -10.33
C ARG A 491 -0.21 7.35 -8.94
N GLY A 492 0.10 8.15 -7.93
CA GLY A 492 0.09 7.69 -6.54
C GLY A 492 -1.27 7.95 -5.87
N ALA A 493 -1.59 7.20 -4.80
CA ALA A 493 -2.80 7.40 -3.99
C ALA A 493 -3.04 8.87 -3.56
N ASP A 494 -1.97 9.61 -3.24
CA ASP A 494 -2.03 11.03 -2.89
C ASP A 494 -2.35 11.99 -4.06
N ARG A 495 -2.74 11.44 -5.22
CA ARG A 495 -3.05 12.17 -6.45
C ARG A 495 -1.90 13.04 -6.95
N SER A 496 -0.66 12.57 -6.76
CA SER A 496 0.53 13.07 -7.47
C SER A 496 0.87 12.21 -8.69
N LEU A 497 1.58 12.77 -9.66
CA LEU A 497 2.14 12.01 -10.79
C LEU A 497 3.61 11.77 -10.49
N TRP A 498 3.96 10.50 -10.32
CA TRP A 498 5.32 10.05 -10.10
C TRP A 498 5.98 9.73 -11.44
N ILE A 499 7.24 10.15 -11.56
CA ILE A 499 7.98 10.23 -12.81
C ILE A 499 9.31 9.51 -12.58
N GLY A 500 9.44 8.34 -13.20
CA GLY A 500 10.71 7.65 -13.35
C GLY A 500 11.45 8.26 -14.53
N THR A 501 12.74 8.51 -14.38
CA THR A 501 13.56 9.13 -15.43
C THR A 501 14.85 8.35 -15.63
N ALA A 502 15.58 8.65 -16.70
CA ALA A 502 16.93 8.14 -16.93
C ALA A 502 17.97 8.61 -15.90
N SER A 503 17.65 9.58 -15.02
CA SER A 503 18.57 10.17 -14.03
C SER A 503 17.85 10.50 -12.72
N GLY A 504 17.18 9.50 -12.15
CA GLY A 504 16.55 9.54 -10.83
C GLY A 504 15.02 9.65 -10.83
N ILE A 505 14.47 9.82 -9.64
CA ILE A 505 13.02 9.88 -9.38
C ILE A 505 12.57 11.33 -9.21
N ALA A 506 11.45 11.67 -9.84
CA ALA A 506 10.76 12.94 -9.65
C ALA A 506 9.25 12.74 -9.43
N ARG A 507 8.58 13.80 -8.96
CA ARG A 507 7.15 13.81 -8.63
C ARG A 507 6.57 15.20 -8.92
N TYR A 508 5.51 15.22 -9.71
CA TYR A 508 4.62 16.36 -9.86
C TYR A 508 3.54 16.30 -8.77
N ARG A 509 3.38 17.37 -7.98
CA ARG A 509 2.25 17.55 -7.06
C ARG A 509 1.60 18.93 -7.24
N ALA A 510 0.30 19.02 -6.96
CA ALA A 510 -0.36 20.31 -6.81
C ALA A 510 -0.05 20.90 -5.42
N GLN A 511 0.33 22.18 -5.36
CA GLN A 511 0.56 22.92 -4.13
C GLN A 511 -0.33 24.16 -4.09
N ARG A 512 -0.95 24.43 -2.94
CA ARG A 512 -1.79 25.62 -2.75
C ARG A 512 -0.92 26.83 -2.42
N ILE A 513 -0.93 27.85 -3.28
CA ILE A 513 -0.15 29.09 -3.14
C ILE A 513 -1.08 30.28 -3.35
N ALA A 514 -1.07 31.24 -2.43
CA ALA A 514 -1.88 32.48 -2.49
C ALA A 514 -3.39 32.31 -2.79
N GLY A 515 -3.97 31.14 -2.51
CA GLY A 515 -5.38 30.82 -2.79
C GLY A 515 -5.63 30.09 -4.12
N THR A 516 -4.64 30.02 -5.01
CA THR A 516 -4.64 29.20 -6.22
C THR A 516 -3.88 27.87 -6.00
N TYR A 517 -3.85 27.01 -7.01
CA TYR A 517 -3.01 25.82 -7.04
C TYR A 517 -1.97 25.94 -8.16
N ALA A 518 -0.70 25.80 -7.79
CA ALA A 518 0.42 25.71 -8.71
C ALA A 518 0.93 24.27 -8.82
N THR A 519 1.74 24.03 -9.84
CA THR A 519 2.57 22.83 -9.92
C THR A 519 3.78 22.98 -9.02
N LEU A 520 4.20 21.90 -8.36
CA LEU A 520 5.55 21.75 -7.85
C LEU A 520 6.16 20.46 -8.39
N LEU A 521 7.30 20.59 -9.07
CA LEU A 521 8.19 19.46 -9.35
C LEU A 521 9.13 19.22 -8.16
N GLN A 522 9.00 18.04 -7.55
CA GLN A 522 9.91 17.50 -6.56
C GLN A 522 10.84 16.46 -7.22
N ALA A 523 12.09 16.39 -6.77
CA ALA A 523 13.05 15.36 -7.16
C ALA A 523 13.92 14.96 -5.96
N TRP A 524 14.50 13.77 -6.03
CA TRP A 524 15.37 13.22 -4.97
C TRP A 524 16.73 12.78 -5.52
N PRO A 525 17.59 13.70 -5.99
CA PRO A 525 18.94 13.36 -6.45
C PRO A 525 19.82 12.72 -5.36
N GLU A 526 19.47 12.87 -4.07
CA GLU A 526 20.07 12.15 -2.94
C GLU A 526 19.83 10.63 -2.97
N LEU A 527 18.86 10.13 -3.74
CA LEU A 527 18.72 8.69 -4.01
C LEU A 527 19.66 8.20 -5.11
N GLY A 528 20.26 9.12 -5.88
CA GLY A 528 21.21 8.84 -6.95
C GLY A 528 20.71 9.22 -8.34
N ALA A 529 21.67 9.39 -9.26
CA ALA A 529 21.43 9.46 -10.69
C ALA A 529 21.43 8.04 -11.26
N MET A 530 20.25 7.48 -11.52
CA MET A 530 20.08 6.14 -12.11
C MET A 530 18.83 6.09 -13.00
N PRO A 531 18.75 5.16 -13.96
CA PRO A 531 17.51 4.91 -14.68
C PRO A 531 16.47 4.26 -13.75
N VAL A 532 15.21 4.70 -13.88
CA VAL A 532 14.04 4.07 -13.25
C VAL A 532 13.29 3.29 -14.33
N SER A 533 13.29 1.97 -14.23
CA SER A 533 12.74 1.04 -15.23
C SER A 533 11.22 0.93 -15.14
N ALA A 534 10.69 0.86 -13.92
CA ALA A 534 9.25 0.70 -13.66
C ALA A 534 8.84 1.36 -12.34
N ILE A 535 7.57 1.75 -12.24
CA ILE A 535 6.94 2.21 -10.99
C ILE A 535 5.62 1.46 -10.79
N ALA A 536 5.53 0.78 -9.65
CA ALA A 536 4.35 0.05 -9.22
C ALA A 536 3.78 0.63 -7.91
N GLU A 537 2.53 0.30 -7.60
CA GLU A 537 1.87 0.63 -6.33
C GLU A 537 1.35 -0.67 -5.71
N ASP A 538 1.59 -0.85 -4.42
CA ASP A 538 1.19 -2.05 -3.69
C ASP A 538 -0.24 -1.95 -3.09
N GLU A 539 -0.74 -3.05 -2.52
CA GLU A 539 -2.07 -3.07 -1.88
C GLU A 539 -2.19 -2.16 -0.63
N ARG A 540 -1.07 -1.66 -0.10
CA ARG A 540 -0.97 -0.71 1.01
C ARG A 540 -0.78 0.75 0.57
N GLN A 541 -0.81 1.01 -0.74
CA GLN A 541 -0.62 2.33 -1.35
C GLN A 541 0.80 2.91 -1.18
N SER A 542 1.81 2.04 -1.02
CA SER A 542 3.22 2.42 -1.15
C SER A 542 3.65 2.28 -2.60
N LEU A 543 4.57 3.14 -3.05
CA LEU A 543 5.13 3.11 -4.39
C LEU A 543 6.46 2.38 -4.40
N TRP A 544 6.66 1.54 -5.42
CA TRP A 544 7.83 0.70 -5.61
C TRP A 544 8.49 1.07 -6.93
N PHE A 545 9.80 1.32 -6.90
CA PHE A 545 10.59 1.84 -8.01
C PHE A 545 11.67 0.81 -8.36
N ALA A 546 11.56 0.22 -9.54
CA ALA A 546 12.60 -0.62 -10.12
C ALA A 546 13.68 0.31 -10.70
N THR A 547 14.91 0.25 -10.18
CA THR A 547 15.98 1.16 -10.59
C THR A 547 17.28 0.44 -10.93
N GLY A 548 18.16 1.14 -11.66
CA GLY A 548 19.54 0.71 -11.92
C GLY A 548 20.45 0.62 -10.68
N ARG A 549 19.93 0.83 -9.46
CA ARG A 549 20.63 0.70 -8.17
C ARG A 549 19.76 0.00 -7.12
N GLY A 550 19.04 -1.04 -7.53
CA GLY A 550 18.14 -1.80 -6.66
C GLY A 550 16.70 -1.32 -6.67
N LEU A 551 15.92 -1.94 -5.78
CA LEU A 551 14.55 -1.61 -5.50
C LEU A 551 14.48 -0.49 -4.45
N LEU A 552 13.73 0.56 -4.75
CA LEU A 552 13.35 1.61 -3.78
C LEU A 552 11.85 1.56 -3.52
N THR A 553 11.42 1.87 -2.30
CA THR A 553 10.00 2.00 -1.95
C THR A 553 9.73 3.30 -1.20
N PHE A 554 8.53 3.86 -1.34
CA PHE A 554 8.08 5.09 -0.68
C PHE A 554 6.63 4.96 -0.17
N ASP A 555 6.41 5.13 1.14
CA ASP A 555 5.10 4.94 1.80
C ASP A 555 4.25 6.23 1.94
N GLY A 556 4.84 7.37 1.56
CA GLY A 556 4.27 8.71 1.76
C GLY A 556 5.18 9.63 2.57
N ILE A 557 6.08 9.07 3.38
CA ILE A 557 7.11 9.83 4.13
C ILE A 557 8.49 9.23 3.92
N ASP A 558 8.63 7.92 4.14
CA ASP A 558 9.93 7.26 4.24
C ASP A 558 10.30 6.60 2.93
N TRP A 559 11.57 6.76 2.55
CA TRP A 559 12.20 5.92 1.54
C TRP A 559 12.79 4.68 2.20
N ARG A 560 12.66 3.53 1.54
CA ARG A 560 13.39 2.29 1.88
C ARG A 560 14.10 1.75 0.63
N GLN A 561 15.25 1.11 0.79
CA GLN A 561 15.97 0.40 -0.27
C GLN A 561 16.04 -1.08 0.08
N ALA A 562 15.90 -1.97 -0.91
CA ALA A 562 16.25 -3.38 -0.71
C ALA A 562 17.78 -3.51 -0.56
N GLN A 563 18.24 -3.97 0.60
CA GLN A 563 19.64 -4.19 0.96
C GLN A 563 19.73 -5.54 1.67
N ASP A 564 20.71 -6.38 1.33
CA ASP A 564 20.83 -7.75 1.86
C ASP A 564 19.51 -8.54 1.81
N GLY A 565 18.77 -8.37 0.71
CA GLY A 565 17.46 -8.98 0.46
C GLY A 565 16.27 -8.32 1.16
N SER A 566 16.44 -7.38 2.10
CA SER A 566 15.36 -6.82 2.94
C SER A 566 15.18 -5.30 2.78
N LEU A 567 14.00 -4.75 3.05
CA LEU A 567 13.77 -3.29 2.97
C LEU A 567 14.37 -2.50 4.15
N ALA A 568 15.59 -1.99 3.97
CA ALA A 568 16.24 -1.07 4.89
C ALA A 568 15.68 0.35 4.73
N ARG A 569 15.35 1.02 5.84
CA ARG A 569 14.84 2.40 5.83
C ARG A 569 15.98 3.41 5.66
N LEU A 570 15.83 4.32 4.70
CA LEU A 570 16.79 5.41 4.48
C LEU A 570 16.53 6.58 5.44
N PRO A 571 17.56 7.37 5.81
CA PRO A 571 17.38 8.57 6.61
C PRO A 571 16.42 9.57 5.95
N ARG A 572 15.50 10.15 6.72
CA ARG A 572 14.72 11.31 6.24
C ARG A 572 15.67 12.48 6.01
N ALA A 573 15.59 13.08 4.81
CA ALA A 573 16.27 14.34 4.52
C ALA A 573 15.83 15.42 5.53
N ALA A 574 16.76 16.30 5.90
CA ALA A 574 16.49 17.38 6.85
C ALA A 574 15.33 18.27 6.37
N GLU A 575 14.41 18.60 7.27
CA GLU A 575 13.21 19.40 6.98
C GLU A 575 13.58 20.75 6.33
N ALA A 576 13.31 20.83 5.03
CA ALA A 576 13.44 22.04 4.24
C ALA A 576 12.10 22.35 3.59
N ALA A 577 11.83 23.64 3.33
CA ALA A 577 10.68 24.07 2.56
C ALA A 577 10.59 23.32 1.22
N PRO A 578 9.39 23.11 0.65
CA PRO A 578 9.21 22.42 -0.63
C PRO A 578 10.15 22.98 -1.70
N ARG A 579 11.12 22.16 -2.09
CA ARG A 579 12.12 22.48 -3.10
C ARG A 579 11.48 22.34 -4.47
N HIS A 580 11.39 23.44 -5.22
CA HIS A 580 11.10 23.38 -6.66
C HIS A 580 12.38 22.95 -7.37
N TRP A 581 12.35 21.78 -8.00
CA TRP A 581 13.45 21.21 -8.77
C TRP A 581 13.24 21.37 -10.27
N ARG A 582 14.33 21.33 -11.03
CA ARG A 582 14.33 21.13 -12.48
C ARG A 582 15.61 20.42 -12.92
N PHE A 583 15.64 19.88 -14.13
CA PHE A 583 16.83 19.25 -14.70
C PHE A 583 17.45 20.11 -15.82
N ASP A 584 18.76 20.23 -15.77
CA ASP A 584 19.62 20.86 -16.78
C ASP A 584 20.17 19.73 -17.65
N ARG A 585 19.56 19.52 -18.84
CA ARG A 585 19.93 18.42 -19.74
C ARG A 585 21.33 18.57 -20.33
N ASP A 586 21.76 19.80 -20.62
CA ASP A 586 23.06 20.06 -21.26
C ASP A 586 24.21 19.76 -20.30
N ALA A 587 24.05 20.05 -19.01
CA ALA A 587 25.00 19.70 -17.96
C ALA A 587 24.61 18.42 -17.17
N ALA A 588 23.63 17.65 -17.66
CA ALA A 588 23.13 16.40 -17.09
C ALA A 588 22.91 16.40 -15.55
N ARG A 589 22.35 17.48 -14.99
CA ARG A 589 22.29 17.69 -13.53
C ARG A 589 20.97 18.25 -13.04
N TRP A 590 20.61 17.89 -11.80
CA TRP A 590 19.49 18.51 -11.09
C TRP A 590 19.86 19.92 -10.59
N GLN A 591 18.91 20.83 -10.70
CA GLN A 591 18.96 22.19 -10.17
C GLN A 591 17.80 22.41 -9.20
N VAL A 592 18.06 23.12 -8.11
CA VAL A 592 17.06 23.50 -7.09
C VAL A 592 16.82 25.00 -7.10
N ARG A 593 15.58 25.42 -6.87
CA ARG A 593 15.22 26.83 -6.69
C ARG A 593 15.79 27.36 -5.38
N THR A 594 16.55 28.45 -5.49
CA THR A 594 17.10 29.24 -4.38
C THR A 594 16.57 30.68 -4.46
N ALA A 595 16.91 31.52 -3.49
CA ALA A 595 16.62 32.96 -3.53
C ALA A 595 17.25 33.66 -4.76
N GLY A 596 18.36 33.14 -5.29
CA GLY A 596 19.03 33.64 -6.49
C GLY A 596 18.55 33.01 -7.81
N GLY A 597 17.46 32.24 -7.79
CA GLY A 597 17.02 31.43 -8.94
C GLY A 597 17.47 29.97 -8.85
N PHE A 598 17.47 29.26 -9.97
CA PHE A 598 17.86 27.84 -10.00
C PHE A 598 19.38 27.68 -9.99
N ALA A 599 19.89 26.88 -9.04
CA ALA A 599 21.30 26.54 -8.90
C ALA A 599 21.48 25.01 -8.93
N ALA A 600 22.62 24.52 -9.42
CA ALA A 600 22.94 23.09 -9.40
C ALA A 600 22.94 22.55 -7.96
N ALA A 601 22.39 21.35 -7.76
CA ALA A 601 22.37 20.69 -6.46
C ALA A 601 22.92 19.27 -6.55
N THR A 602 23.93 18.99 -5.73
CA THR A 602 24.61 17.69 -5.62
C THR A 602 24.58 17.26 -4.15
N PRO A 603 23.44 16.75 -3.65
CA PRO A 603 23.37 16.25 -2.28
C PRO A 603 24.21 14.99 -2.11
N GLU A 604 24.52 14.65 -0.86
CA GLU A 604 25.10 13.36 -0.49
C GLU A 604 24.11 12.22 -0.80
N LEU A 605 24.65 11.06 -1.18
CA LEU A 605 23.84 9.90 -1.52
C LEU A 605 23.40 9.14 -0.26
N LEU A 606 22.10 8.85 -0.18
CA LEU A 606 21.50 8.04 0.89
C LEU A 606 21.45 6.54 0.54
N THR A 607 21.66 6.18 -0.72
CA THR A 607 21.52 4.81 -1.24
C THR A 607 22.87 4.11 -1.44
N THR A 608 22.86 2.79 -1.21
CA THR A 608 23.95 1.87 -1.59
C THR A 608 23.91 1.56 -3.09
N VAL A 609 24.85 0.74 -3.58
CA VAL A 609 24.85 0.21 -4.95
C VAL A 609 24.36 -1.22 -4.88
N GLU A 610 23.15 -1.46 -5.37
CA GLU A 610 22.45 -2.75 -5.35
C GLU A 610 22.17 -3.22 -6.79
N ALA A 611 21.93 -4.51 -6.98
CA ALA A 611 21.64 -5.11 -8.28
C ALA A 611 20.43 -4.44 -8.98
N ALA A 612 20.53 -4.19 -10.28
CA ALA A 612 19.50 -3.45 -11.02
C ALA A 612 18.17 -4.22 -11.12
N VAL A 613 17.07 -3.57 -10.74
CA VAL A 613 15.71 -4.10 -10.89
C VAL A 613 15.04 -3.45 -12.09
N GLN A 614 14.35 -4.27 -12.89
CA GLN A 614 13.67 -3.88 -14.12
C GLN A 614 12.14 -4.02 -13.97
N ALA A 615 11.68 -5.14 -13.42
CA ALA A 615 10.26 -5.47 -13.28
C ALA A 615 9.88 -5.78 -11.82
N ILE A 616 8.62 -5.51 -11.46
CA ILE A 616 8.03 -5.80 -10.14
C ILE A 616 6.63 -6.37 -10.36
N ALA A 617 6.31 -7.48 -9.69
CA ALA A 617 4.96 -8.05 -9.68
C ALA A 617 4.61 -8.66 -8.31
N TRP A 618 3.32 -8.87 -8.07
CA TRP A 618 2.81 -9.62 -6.93
C TRP A 618 1.83 -10.70 -7.39
N THR A 619 1.80 -11.81 -6.67
CA THR A 619 0.84 -12.90 -6.89
C THR A 619 0.21 -13.30 -5.56
N ASP A 620 -1.11 -13.42 -5.54
CA ASP A 620 -1.81 -14.15 -4.48
C ASP A 620 -1.39 -15.63 -4.50
N GLY A 621 -1.41 -16.24 -3.33
CA GLY A 621 -1.19 -17.66 -3.13
C GLY A 621 -1.93 -18.16 -1.88
N ALA A 622 -1.71 -19.42 -1.53
CA ALA A 622 -2.36 -20.03 -0.37
C ALA A 622 -1.43 -20.99 0.39
N THR A 623 -1.69 -21.15 1.68
CA THR A 623 -1.06 -22.14 2.56
C THR A 623 -2.15 -22.93 3.26
N GLY A 624 -2.09 -24.26 3.18
CA GLY A 624 -2.95 -25.16 3.95
C GLY A 624 -2.40 -25.37 5.35
N LEU A 625 -3.26 -25.60 6.33
CA LEU A 625 -2.94 -26.11 7.66
C LEU A 625 -4.02 -27.11 8.08
N LEU A 626 -3.63 -28.26 8.63
CA LEU A 626 -4.55 -29.19 9.27
C LEU A 626 -4.69 -28.85 10.76
N GLY A 627 -5.77 -29.29 11.40
CA GLY A 627 -6.08 -28.97 12.78
C GLY A 627 -7.56 -29.08 13.13
N SER A 628 -8.04 -28.18 13.99
CA SER A 628 -9.44 -28.10 14.43
C SER A 628 -9.96 -26.66 14.40
N PHE A 629 -11.29 -26.50 14.33
CA PHE A 629 -11.98 -25.21 14.28
C PHE A 629 -13.22 -25.21 15.17
N ASP A 630 -13.35 -24.18 16.02
CA ASP A 630 -14.48 -24.07 16.98
C ASP A 630 -15.67 -23.23 16.46
N GLY A 631 -15.59 -22.75 15.22
CA GLY A 631 -16.55 -21.79 14.64
C GLY A 631 -16.05 -20.34 14.64
N SER A 632 -14.99 -20.03 15.39
CA SER A 632 -14.43 -18.69 15.55
C SER A 632 -12.90 -18.63 15.44
N ARG A 633 -12.21 -19.69 15.89
CA ARG A 633 -10.75 -19.80 15.95
C ARG A 633 -10.28 -21.15 15.43
N PHE A 634 -9.21 -21.11 14.64
CA PHE A 634 -8.52 -22.30 14.15
C PHE A 634 -7.31 -22.62 15.02
N THR A 635 -7.12 -23.90 15.31
CA THR A 635 -5.95 -24.44 16.05
C THR A 635 -5.26 -25.47 15.16
N ALA A 636 -4.04 -25.17 14.71
CA ALA A 636 -3.27 -26.07 13.86
C ALA A 636 -2.76 -27.31 14.62
N SER A 637 -2.69 -28.44 13.92
CA SER A 637 -1.93 -29.63 14.35
C SER A 637 -0.52 -29.63 13.70
N GLU A 638 0.28 -30.64 14.04
CA GLU A 638 1.59 -30.89 13.40
C GLU A 638 1.48 -31.65 12.06
N ASP A 639 0.26 -32.02 11.65
CA ASP A 639 0.03 -32.83 10.45
C ASP A 639 0.31 -32.03 9.16
N ALA A 640 1.14 -32.58 8.27
CA ALA A 640 1.43 -31.96 6.99
C ALA A 640 0.20 -32.04 6.06
N PRO A 641 -0.31 -30.91 5.53
CA PRO A 641 -1.39 -30.92 4.55
C PRO A 641 -0.92 -31.48 3.20
N ALA A 642 -1.81 -32.15 2.48
CA ALA A 642 -1.62 -32.43 1.06
C ALA A 642 -1.57 -31.13 0.23
N ALA A 643 -1.10 -31.22 -1.02
CA ALA A 643 -0.97 -30.06 -1.90
C ALA A 643 -2.31 -29.35 -2.15
N LEU A 644 -2.26 -28.03 -2.22
CA LEU A 644 -3.36 -27.21 -2.75
C LEU A 644 -3.21 -27.11 -4.27
N GLN A 645 -4.32 -27.15 -4.99
CA GLN A 645 -4.36 -27.10 -6.45
C GLN A 645 -5.32 -26.00 -6.91
N ARG A 646 -4.90 -25.19 -7.87
CA ARG A 646 -5.81 -24.30 -8.58
C ARG A 646 -6.68 -25.11 -9.55
N ARG A 647 -7.95 -24.73 -9.64
CA ARG A 647 -8.90 -25.13 -10.68
C ARG A 647 -9.54 -23.88 -11.26
N ALA A 648 -9.70 -23.84 -12.57
CA ALA A 648 -10.41 -22.76 -13.25
C ALA A 648 -11.35 -23.30 -14.32
N ARG A 649 -12.47 -22.63 -14.50
CA ARG A 649 -13.41 -22.82 -15.60
C ARG A 649 -13.45 -21.55 -16.46
N PRO A 650 -12.87 -21.58 -17.68
CA PRO A 650 -13.12 -20.53 -18.66
C PRO A 650 -14.52 -20.65 -19.29
N GLU A 651 -15.13 -21.83 -19.18
CA GLU A 651 -16.45 -22.19 -19.71
C GLU A 651 -16.99 -23.41 -18.95
N ALA A 652 -18.30 -23.68 -19.06
CA ALA A 652 -18.96 -24.75 -18.29
C ALA A 652 -18.45 -26.16 -18.58
N THR A 653 -17.94 -26.42 -19.79
CA THR A 653 -17.56 -27.75 -20.30
C THR A 653 -16.09 -28.12 -20.07
N ARG A 654 -15.25 -27.17 -19.64
CA ARG A 654 -13.78 -27.34 -19.60
C ARG A 654 -13.21 -26.95 -18.24
N ILE A 655 -12.48 -27.89 -17.62
CA ILE A 655 -11.68 -27.63 -16.42
C ILE A 655 -10.24 -27.37 -16.86
N LEU A 656 -9.64 -26.30 -16.32
CA LEU A 656 -8.21 -26.01 -16.39
C LEU A 656 -7.57 -26.27 -15.03
N THR A 657 -6.47 -27.02 -15.06
CA THR A 657 -5.62 -27.32 -13.90
C THR A 657 -4.32 -26.51 -13.98
N GLY A 658 -3.71 -26.25 -12.82
CA GLY A 658 -2.46 -25.49 -12.72
C GLY A 658 -2.65 -23.97 -12.64
N GLY A 659 -1.52 -23.27 -12.55
CA GLY A 659 -1.46 -21.89 -12.06
C GLY A 659 -1.38 -21.86 -10.52
N ILE A 660 -0.91 -20.74 -10.00
CA ILE A 660 -0.59 -20.53 -8.58
C ILE A 660 -1.84 -20.81 -7.72
N PRO A 661 -1.82 -21.77 -6.79
CA PRO A 661 -2.94 -22.02 -5.88
C PRO A 661 -3.15 -20.84 -4.95
N ALA A 662 -4.27 -20.12 -5.12
CA ALA A 662 -4.65 -18.95 -4.35
C ALA A 662 -6.13 -19.02 -3.94
N VAL A 663 -6.47 -18.44 -2.79
CA VAL A 663 -7.87 -18.29 -2.38
C VAL A 663 -8.50 -17.17 -3.23
N PRO A 664 -9.63 -17.40 -3.94
CA PRO A 664 -10.30 -16.34 -4.68
C PRO A 664 -10.70 -15.18 -3.77
N ARG A 665 -10.29 -13.95 -4.10
CA ARG A 665 -10.67 -12.75 -3.35
C ARG A 665 -12.19 -12.54 -3.35
N LEU A 666 -12.72 -11.94 -2.28
CA LEU A 666 -14.12 -11.52 -2.20
C LEU A 666 -14.25 -10.11 -2.79
N PRO A 667 -14.94 -9.94 -3.94
CA PRO A 667 -15.14 -8.64 -4.56
C PRO A 667 -16.09 -7.74 -3.74
N PRO A 668 -16.19 -6.44 -4.05
CA PRO A 668 -17.19 -5.55 -3.47
C PRO A 668 -18.61 -6.09 -3.60
N GLY A 669 -19.36 -6.08 -2.49
CA GLY A 669 -20.73 -6.61 -2.43
C GLY A 669 -20.82 -8.13 -2.53
N ARG A 670 -21.84 -8.62 -3.25
CA ARG A 670 -22.25 -10.03 -3.24
C ARG A 670 -21.56 -10.85 -4.34
N SER A 671 -20.83 -11.88 -3.91
CA SER A 671 -20.21 -12.90 -4.77
C SER A 671 -20.91 -14.25 -4.65
N GLN A 672 -20.80 -15.08 -5.69
CA GLN A 672 -21.41 -16.41 -5.76
C GLN A 672 -20.31 -17.47 -5.68
N TRP A 673 -20.59 -18.49 -4.88
CA TRP A 673 -19.64 -19.54 -4.52
C TRP A 673 -20.34 -20.90 -4.57
N ARG A 674 -19.54 -21.97 -4.69
CA ARG A 674 -20.04 -23.34 -4.55
C ARG A 674 -19.01 -24.27 -3.94
N TYR A 675 -19.51 -25.28 -3.21
CA TYR A 675 -18.73 -26.41 -2.75
C TYR A 675 -18.73 -27.53 -3.79
N LEU A 676 -17.57 -28.16 -3.98
CA LEU A 676 -17.28 -29.12 -5.03
C LEU A 676 -16.25 -30.13 -4.52
N GLN A 677 -16.09 -31.23 -5.25
CA GLN A 677 -14.99 -32.18 -5.06
C GLN A 677 -14.31 -32.42 -6.41
N VAL A 678 -13.00 -32.67 -6.43
CA VAL A 678 -12.28 -32.97 -7.69
C VAL A 678 -12.90 -34.22 -8.33
N GLU A 679 -13.18 -34.18 -9.63
CA GLU A 679 -13.83 -35.29 -10.34
C GLU A 679 -12.88 -36.48 -10.51
N GLU A 680 -13.45 -37.68 -10.51
CA GLU A 680 -12.72 -38.90 -10.81
C GLU A 680 -12.20 -38.88 -12.26
N ALA A 681 -11.09 -39.56 -12.53
CA ALA A 681 -10.50 -39.60 -13.88
C ALA A 681 -11.49 -40.13 -14.93
N ASP A 682 -12.30 -41.13 -14.55
CA ASP A 682 -13.49 -41.59 -15.27
C ASP A 682 -14.73 -41.31 -14.40
N PRO A 683 -15.46 -40.19 -14.62
CA PRO A 683 -16.66 -39.89 -13.84
C PRO A 683 -17.81 -40.86 -14.17
N PRO A 684 -18.68 -41.21 -13.20
CA PRO A 684 -19.75 -42.16 -13.41
C PRO A 684 -20.77 -41.66 -14.46
N THR A 685 -21.19 -42.57 -15.35
CA THR A 685 -22.05 -42.24 -16.51
C THR A 685 -23.41 -41.68 -16.07
N PRO A 686 -23.76 -40.43 -16.44
CA PRO A 686 -25.00 -39.77 -15.99
C PRO A 686 -26.29 -40.52 -16.35
N ARG A 687 -27.32 -40.36 -15.51
CA ARG A 687 -28.65 -40.99 -15.68
C ARG A 687 -29.41 -40.46 -16.90
N SER A 688 -29.22 -39.19 -17.20
CA SER A 688 -29.55 -38.55 -18.48
C SER A 688 -28.57 -37.40 -18.71
N LEU A 689 -28.69 -36.78 -19.88
CA LEU A 689 -27.84 -35.70 -20.36
C LEU A 689 -28.74 -34.55 -20.85
N PRO A 690 -28.34 -33.27 -20.70
CA PRO A 690 -27.12 -32.76 -20.07
C PRO A 690 -27.06 -32.94 -18.54
N ALA A 691 -25.85 -33.11 -17.99
CA ALA A 691 -25.58 -33.31 -16.57
C ALA A 691 -24.28 -32.62 -16.11
N TRP A 692 -24.07 -32.52 -14.79
CA TRP A 692 -22.89 -31.88 -14.20
C TRP A 692 -22.10 -32.87 -13.32
N THR A 693 -20.77 -32.86 -13.42
CA THR A 693 -19.89 -33.64 -12.54
C THR A 693 -19.80 -33.04 -11.13
N ARG A 694 -19.25 -33.79 -10.17
CA ARG A 694 -19.00 -33.31 -8.80
C ARG A 694 -17.97 -32.16 -8.73
N GLU A 695 -17.15 -32.00 -9.76
CA GLU A 695 -16.26 -30.83 -9.90
C GLU A 695 -16.97 -29.63 -10.55
N GLY A 696 -18.12 -29.81 -11.20
CA GLY A 696 -18.87 -28.75 -11.87
C GLY A 696 -18.52 -28.58 -13.34
N ARG A 697 -18.21 -29.67 -14.06
CA ARG A 697 -18.11 -29.73 -15.53
C ARG A 697 -19.42 -30.19 -16.15
N LEU A 698 -19.90 -29.49 -17.17
CA LEU A 698 -21.10 -29.82 -17.95
C LEU A 698 -20.82 -30.90 -18.99
N LEU A 699 -21.67 -31.92 -19.07
CA LEU A 699 -21.55 -33.09 -19.93
C LEU A 699 -22.87 -33.43 -20.63
N PRO A 700 -22.86 -33.61 -21.96
CA PRO A 700 -22.42 -32.62 -22.94
C PRO A 700 -23.25 -31.32 -22.84
N PRO A 701 -22.88 -30.22 -23.52
CA PRO A 701 -23.73 -29.04 -23.58
C PRO A 701 -25.06 -29.31 -24.33
N PRO A 702 -26.16 -28.60 -23.98
CA PRO A 702 -27.41 -28.64 -24.75
C PRO A 702 -27.27 -27.96 -26.13
N GLU A 703 -27.98 -28.47 -27.14
CA GLU A 703 -27.88 -27.99 -28.53
C GLU A 703 -28.65 -26.69 -28.80
N GLU A 704 -29.83 -26.48 -28.18
CA GLU A 704 -30.74 -25.36 -28.50
C GLU A 704 -31.26 -24.58 -27.27
N ALA A 705 -30.79 -24.89 -26.06
CA ALA A 705 -31.32 -24.33 -24.81
C ALA A 705 -30.22 -23.81 -23.86
N ALA A 706 -30.60 -23.00 -22.88
CA ALA A 706 -29.70 -22.65 -21.78
C ALA A 706 -29.26 -23.92 -21.02
N ALA A 707 -28.04 -23.91 -20.48
CA ALA A 707 -27.52 -25.02 -19.67
C ALA A 707 -28.50 -25.40 -18.55
N PRO A 708 -28.70 -26.70 -18.27
CA PRO A 708 -29.57 -27.10 -17.17
C PRO A 708 -29.03 -26.50 -15.87
N MET A 709 -29.95 -26.08 -14.98
CA MET A 709 -29.56 -25.73 -13.62
C MET A 709 -28.79 -26.91 -13.00
N GLU A 710 -27.76 -26.62 -12.21
CA GLU A 710 -26.91 -27.62 -11.54
C GLU A 710 -27.69 -28.47 -10.53
N ALA A 711 -28.44 -29.45 -11.05
CA ALA A 711 -29.32 -30.34 -10.32
C ALA A 711 -29.45 -31.71 -11.01
N ARG A 712 -29.08 -32.76 -10.27
CA ARG A 712 -29.37 -34.21 -10.45
C ARG A 712 -29.43 -34.84 -11.85
N PHE A 713 -28.53 -35.80 -12.12
CA PHE A 713 -28.84 -37.06 -12.83
C PHE A 713 -27.88 -38.23 -12.47
N LEU A 714 -28.08 -38.91 -11.34
CA LEU A 714 -27.64 -40.29 -10.95
C LEU A 714 -28.28 -40.63 -9.57
N ALA A 715 -28.09 -41.78 -8.90
CA ALA A 715 -28.52 -43.14 -9.32
C ALA A 715 -29.81 -43.58 -8.55
N GLY A 716 -30.50 -44.64 -8.97
CA GLY A 716 -31.88 -44.94 -8.49
C GLY A 716 -32.02 -45.48 -7.05
N GLY A 717 -33.14 -45.17 -6.39
CA GLY A 717 -33.47 -45.77 -5.08
C GLY A 717 -34.60 -45.12 -4.25
N VAL A 718 -34.93 -43.84 -4.47
CA VAL A 718 -35.84 -43.07 -3.59
C VAL A 718 -37.00 -42.46 -4.40
N SER A 719 -38.21 -42.44 -3.83
CA SER A 719 -39.41 -41.87 -4.44
C SER A 719 -39.39 -40.33 -4.46
N GLU A 720 -40.27 -39.73 -5.26
CA GLU A 720 -40.45 -38.26 -5.38
C GLU A 720 -40.93 -37.57 -4.07
N GLU A 721 -41.12 -38.32 -2.98
CA GLU A 721 -41.63 -37.82 -1.70
C GLU A 721 -40.53 -37.37 -0.72
N GLU A 722 -39.24 -37.67 -1.00
CA GLU A 722 -38.11 -37.08 -0.27
C GLU A 722 -37.48 -35.93 -1.05
N ASP A 723 -37.79 -34.69 -0.64
CA ASP A 723 -37.24 -33.45 -1.19
C ASP A 723 -35.78 -33.22 -0.73
N GLN A 724 -34.92 -34.19 -1.08
CA GLN A 724 -33.50 -34.22 -0.71
C GLN A 724 -32.79 -33.00 -1.33
N VAL A 725 -32.20 -32.14 -0.50
CA VAL A 725 -31.61 -30.84 -0.89
C VAL A 725 -30.31 -30.96 -1.72
N PHE A 726 -29.75 -32.16 -1.85
CA PHE A 726 -28.40 -32.40 -2.39
C PHE A 726 -28.42 -33.07 -3.78
N SER A 727 -27.47 -32.67 -4.64
CA SER A 727 -27.20 -33.30 -5.95
C SER A 727 -26.18 -34.43 -5.86
N PHE A 728 -25.27 -34.35 -4.90
CA PHE A 728 -24.31 -35.37 -4.48
C PHE A 728 -24.34 -35.42 -2.95
N ASP A 729 -24.12 -36.60 -2.34
CA ASP A 729 -24.16 -36.78 -0.89
C ASP A 729 -23.31 -35.70 -0.17
N PRO A 730 -23.83 -35.09 0.91
CA PRO A 730 -23.09 -34.11 1.69
C PRO A 730 -21.79 -34.68 2.24
N SER A 731 -20.71 -33.90 2.19
CA SER A 731 -19.35 -34.37 2.48
C SER A 731 -18.44 -33.35 3.18
N ALA A 732 -18.92 -32.14 3.52
CA ALA A 732 -18.12 -31.18 4.30
C ALA A 732 -18.99 -30.19 5.11
N LYS A 733 -18.39 -29.58 6.14
CA LYS A 733 -18.85 -28.31 6.74
C LYS A 733 -17.85 -27.20 6.38
N ILE A 734 -18.34 -25.98 6.14
CA ILE A 734 -17.51 -24.89 5.60
C ILE A 734 -17.75 -23.57 6.32
N TRP A 735 -16.66 -22.83 6.54
CA TRP A 735 -16.67 -21.44 6.99
C TRP A 735 -15.77 -20.59 6.10
N ILE A 736 -16.17 -19.35 5.87
CA ILE A 736 -15.38 -18.34 5.17
C ILE A 736 -15.13 -17.18 6.12
N GLY A 737 -13.85 -16.83 6.29
CA GLY A 737 -13.38 -15.75 7.14
C GLY A 737 -12.79 -14.61 6.30
N TRP A 738 -13.12 -13.35 6.57
CA TRP A 738 -12.50 -12.21 5.89
C TRP A 738 -12.55 -10.93 6.72
N GLN A 739 -11.69 -9.96 6.38
CA GLN A 739 -11.73 -8.61 6.94
C GLN A 739 -12.29 -7.64 5.86
N PRO A 740 -13.53 -7.13 5.99
CA PRO A 740 -14.12 -6.22 5.02
C PRO A 740 -13.30 -4.92 4.87
N ARG A 741 -12.91 -4.57 3.64
CA ARG A 741 -12.31 -3.25 3.35
C ARG A 741 -13.40 -2.19 3.26
N ALA A 742 -13.55 -1.36 4.29
CA ALA A 742 -14.65 -0.41 4.38
C ALA A 742 -14.35 0.94 3.71
N ALA A 743 -15.40 1.66 3.28
CA ALA A 743 -15.27 3.08 2.93
C ALA A 743 -14.97 3.91 4.19
N PHE A 744 -14.27 5.03 3.99
CA PHE A 744 -13.91 6.00 5.03
C PHE A 744 -13.25 5.32 6.26
N SER A 745 -12.34 4.36 6.02
CA SER A 745 -11.52 3.74 7.06
C SER A 745 -10.04 3.84 6.70
N VAL A 746 -9.21 4.16 7.68
CA VAL A 746 -7.77 4.35 7.52
C VAL A 746 -7.01 3.61 8.64
N THR A 747 -5.94 2.91 8.30
CA THR A 747 -4.97 2.37 9.27
C THR A 747 -3.70 3.18 9.19
N LEU A 748 -3.34 3.83 10.30
CA LEU A 748 -1.98 4.30 10.53
C LEU A 748 -1.16 3.14 11.07
N ARG A 749 -0.16 2.70 10.31
CA ARG A 749 0.72 1.59 10.69
C ARG A 749 2.08 2.12 11.11
N LEU A 750 2.47 1.79 12.33
CA LEU A 750 3.70 2.19 12.97
C LEU A 750 4.70 1.04 12.87
N GLN A 751 5.91 1.32 12.42
CA GLN A 751 7.00 0.35 12.42
C GLN A 751 7.48 0.14 13.87
N PRO A 752 7.52 -1.11 14.37
CA PRO A 752 8.12 -1.39 15.67
C PRO A 752 9.64 -1.21 15.61
N ALA A 753 10.22 -0.70 16.70
CA ALA A 753 11.68 -0.58 16.89
C ALA A 753 12.30 -1.93 17.31
N ALA A 754 11.53 -2.78 17.97
CA ALA A 754 11.89 -4.16 18.31
C ALA A 754 10.66 -5.08 18.19
N ALA A 755 10.87 -6.37 17.89
CA ALA A 755 9.79 -7.32 17.61
C ALA A 755 8.78 -7.51 18.77
N THR A 756 9.19 -7.25 20.01
CA THR A 756 8.38 -7.35 21.23
C THR A 756 7.95 -5.99 21.79
N GLU A 757 8.12 -4.90 21.03
CA GLU A 757 7.77 -3.56 21.49
C GLU A 757 6.26 -3.43 21.75
N THR A 758 5.93 -2.79 22.87
CA THR A 758 4.58 -2.28 23.16
C THR A 758 4.65 -0.77 23.32
N MET A 759 3.57 -0.06 22.95
CA MET A 759 3.53 1.39 23.03
C MET A 759 2.55 1.84 24.12
N ALA A 760 2.99 2.76 24.97
CA ALA A 760 2.23 3.20 26.15
C ALA A 760 0.93 3.93 25.78
N ASP A 761 -0.13 3.65 26.54
CA ASP A 761 -1.47 4.20 26.31
C ASP A 761 -1.51 5.74 26.16
N PRO A 762 -0.80 6.57 26.98
CA PRO A 762 -0.81 8.01 26.81
C PRO A 762 -0.24 8.49 25.46
N VAL A 763 0.70 7.75 24.85
CA VAL A 763 1.23 8.06 23.51
C VAL A 763 0.21 7.72 22.43
N LEU A 764 -0.47 6.58 22.58
CA LEU A 764 -1.57 6.17 21.69
C LEU A 764 -2.75 7.15 21.75
N ASP A 765 -3.13 7.59 22.94
CA ASP A 765 -4.24 8.51 23.14
C ASP A 765 -3.91 9.92 22.61
N ARG A 766 -2.65 10.38 22.78
CA ARG A 766 -2.14 11.62 22.17
C ARG A 766 -2.17 11.55 20.64
N LEU A 767 -1.72 10.44 20.07
CA LEU A 767 -1.74 10.18 18.63
C LEU A 767 -3.17 10.14 18.09
N GLN A 768 -4.08 9.43 18.76
CA GLN A 768 -5.49 9.36 18.40
C GLN A 768 -6.14 10.76 18.42
N GLN A 769 -5.96 11.53 19.50
CA GLN A 769 -6.45 12.91 19.60
C GLN A 769 -5.87 13.83 18.53
N GLY A 770 -4.61 13.64 18.13
CA GLY A 770 -4.00 14.35 17.01
C GLY A 770 -4.70 14.02 15.69
N LEU A 771 -4.85 12.72 15.38
CA LEU A 771 -5.52 12.23 14.18
C LEU A 771 -6.98 12.70 14.11
N ASP A 772 -7.71 12.70 15.22
CA ASP A 772 -9.08 13.19 15.34
C ASP A 772 -9.24 14.68 15.00
N ARG A 773 -8.19 15.51 15.18
CA ARG A 773 -8.21 16.93 14.80
C ARG A 773 -7.96 17.18 13.32
N VAL A 774 -7.33 16.23 12.60
CA VAL A 774 -6.85 16.45 11.22
C VAL A 774 -7.52 15.56 10.17
N ARG A 775 -8.15 14.45 10.59
CA ARG A 775 -8.88 13.55 9.69
C ARG A 775 -10.11 14.24 9.10
N PRO A 776 -10.54 13.88 7.87
CA PRO A 776 -11.86 14.28 7.39
C PRO A 776 -12.96 13.74 8.30
N ALA A 777 -14.05 14.50 8.42
CA ALA A 777 -15.23 14.05 9.16
C ALA A 777 -15.75 12.71 8.61
N GLY A 778 -16.10 11.78 9.50
CA GLY A 778 -16.59 10.45 9.14
C GLY A 778 -15.50 9.40 8.82
N VAL A 779 -14.23 9.78 8.61
CA VAL A 779 -13.14 8.83 8.38
C VAL A 779 -12.73 8.15 9.67
N ARG A 780 -13.01 6.86 9.84
CA ARG A 780 -12.55 6.07 10.99
C ARG A 780 -11.04 5.80 10.89
N VAL A 781 -10.35 5.89 12.03
CA VAL A 781 -8.89 5.75 12.09
C VAL A 781 -8.53 4.66 13.09
N ARG A 782 -7.73 3.71 12.62
CA ARG A 782 -7.16 2.60 13.38
C ARG A 782 -5.66 2.79 13.48
N ILE A 783 -5.07 2.44 14.61
CA ILE A 783 -3.62 2.47 14.83
C ILE A 783 -3.12 1.04 14.99
N ALA A 784 -2.10 0.66 14.21
CA ALA A 784 -1.44 -0.64 14.29
C ALA A 784 0.06 -0.47 14.57
N LEU A 785 0.64 -1.39 15.33
CA LEU A 785 2.07 -1.54 15.56
C LEU A 785 2.50 -2.85 14.90
N GLY A 786 3.29 -2.77 13.83
CA GLY A 786 3.47 -3.90 12.91
C GLY A 786 2.13 -4.34 12.30
N GLU A 787 1.78 -5.61 12.42
CA GLU A 787 0.46 -6.15 12.01
C GLU A 787 -0.60 -6.13 13.12
N THR A 788 -0.23 -5.80 14.35
CA THR A 788 -1.14 -5.83 15.51
C THR A 788 -1.88 -4.50 15.67
N VAL A 789 -3.20 -4.55 15.72
CA VAL A 789 -4.04 -3.37 16.02
C VAL A 789 -3.94 -3.02 17.51
N VAL A 790 -3.69 -1.75 17.82
CA VAL A 790 -3.49 -1.24 19.20
C VAL A 790 -4.49 -0.15 19.62
N ARG A 791 -5.17 0.50 18.66
CA ARG A 791 -6.34 1.40 18.88
C ARG A 791 -7.27 1.38 17.66
N GLY A 792 -8.56 1.71 17.87
CA GLY A 792 -9.59 1.75 16.82
C GLY A 792 -10.09 0.35 16.42
N GLY A 793 -10.47 -0.45 17.42
CA GLY A 793 -10.90 -1.85 17.28
C GLY A 793 -12.39 -2.06 17.50
N GLU A 794 -12.97 -2.98 16.73
CA GLU A 794 -14.32 -3.57 16.76
C GLU A 794 -15.55 -2.65 16.70
N HIS A 795 -15.60 -1.52 17.43
CA HIS A 795 -16.79 -0.67 17.53
C HIS A 795 -16.57 0.86 17.41
N GLY A 796 -15.38 1.32 16.98
CA GLY A 796 -15.08 2.75 16.72
C GLY A 796 -14.14 2.97 15.54
#